data_AF-A0A8H3W155-F1
#
_entry.id   AF-A0A8H3W155-F1
#
_cell.length_a   1.000
_cell.length_b   1.000
_cell.length_c   1.000
_cell.angle_alpha   90.00
_cell.angle_beta   90.00
_cell.angle_gamma   90.00
#
_symmetry.space_group_name_H-M   'P 1'
#
loop_
_entity.id
_entity.type
_entity.pdbx_description
1 polymer ?
#
loop_
_entity_poly.entity_id
_entity_poly.type
_entity_poly.pdbx_seq_one_letter_code
_entity_poly.pdbx_strand_id
1 'polypeptide(L)'
;MTFIPRHNPRLLAIDGGGVRGLSSLLILKQLMETIDPDAEKPPKPCEYFDMIGGTSTGGLIAIMLGRLEMDVDSCIDAYLTLSDRVFQKKRQWMSIKGKAQGRFDSDELERAIKQILVEQGRDPEELLRIPGKPKCKVFVCATSRETNSIVRFRSYGGRGVSRPIRIWEAGRATSAAPSFFDPITIGAIGETFADGAMGANNPVFQLWSEALYEWPELETTVQCVVSVGTGVMSATPFKDDVFHIISSLAKIITECDATAEKFLQDKRMLDTQKRYYRFNVEEGLGDVAMEDSKQKPFIAAATNKYVETHKVFKALGDCATMLRVGYVRIPLRSDQYIKMCHQALVSSENLAQFEDVGVFNDGDWLFQHPVYRCWRDKTPDNESTAFLTLKGNPGAGKSVLMKEAVLDNGLDPSVIVINHFCSQSHQPNQGQASPEYVTSICRSMLGQLILQVPKTQCISEVISTWGEDIERNPNAGCWLINRLTVGQLRENIIQVMRSNRTNVLGQPMRFRLYIDGINDCEGDHSECLPSGKGGCQLSVMTFLSQLLAEALPQQINIGILMSRQYVPIYGDNEPRAIVIELDKHNKHSVQAFIVKQLRKLNDHDRELRLYLQLQAHVHDGFLWATLVTQEILGLSPSEGHSELAAVFDGIPRRLTNLYERALYNSEIARSSRIWDFFKVALGALRPMTSRQFRQAFAFADTFGHASIEEWELSDTGFHPERFTNRLRRDSRGLLEIITVNTRCHMNGSNSEVRDQVRFIHRSVVNFLRRECDFTKLHPDFSTNMTEQCHLFLFKCCVNALDFYSLKKEHNVDFLNYACEFWAQHARGSGHLLDTLEDLPKFVLSCQASKTPRVLELQKKLLGSSQAKEFLLLESCQSDVSGGMVAVLATLGCGNLLRRHFKRCKDCKQSSFDLSYGMRGPYELAIRNSIIAGWTNVAAYLLEERCKGNLNVHLGGRTLMYTACYFGDLPVVEFLLHQKADACAWSQAKYEYPLHVAIALGATDLVKLLLSSNSVDKKAVLMARRRNGGGTALHFAVQSRQPQAKKLEVLRMIIKLAPHGANLLKLTDDAGKTPIGLARFDLDEDSKVLEELEDFEDEDASEDESGDESDTWGEHSDGDEA
;
A
#
# COMPACT_ATOMS: atom_id res chain seq x y z
N MET A 1 -22.46 -6.01 35.70
CA MET A 1 -21.10 -6.57 35.82
C MET A 1 -20.16 -5.41 36.11
N THR A 2 -19.48 -5.45 37.25
CA THR A 2 -18.52 -4.44 37.71
C THR A 2 -17.31 -4.40 36.77
N PHE A 3 -17.17 -3.29 36.03
CA PHE A 3 -16.04 -3.06 35.13
C PHE A 3 -14.82 -2.59 35.94
N ILE A 4 -13.82 -3.46 36.09
CA ILE A 4 -12.49 -3.07 36.56
C ILE A 4 -11.71 -2.52 35.34
N PRO A 5 -11.07 -1.34 35.42
CA PRO A 5 -10.22 -0.85 34.35
C PRO A 5 -9.03 -1.80 34.17
N ARG A 6 -8.90 -2.43 32.99
CA ARG A 6 -7.79 -3.35 32.71
C ARG A 6 -6.54 -2.55 32.35
N HIS A 7 -5.53 -2.61 33.21
CA HIS A 7 -4.15 -2.14 33.00
C HIS A 7 -3.47 -3.00 31.92
N ASN A 8 -2.79 -2.40 30.96
CA ASN A 8 -2.06 -3.09 29.90
C ASN A 8 -0.65 -3.49 30.39
N PRO A 9 -0.24 -4.77 30.33
CA PRO A 9 1.02 -5.20 30.93
C PRO A 9 2.28 -4.65 30.25
N ARG A 10 3.29 -4.27 31.03
CA ARG A 10 4.62 -3.82 30.58
C ARG A 10 5.68 -4.79 31.08
N LEU A 11 6.48 -5.35 30.17
CA LEU A 11 7.34 -6.48 30.46
C LEU A 11 8.82 -6.13 30.23
N LEU A 12 9.72 -6.59 31.12
CA LEU A 12 11.18 -6.42 31.01
C LEU A 12 11.90 -7.77 31.09
N ALA A 13 12.75 -8.07 30.09
CA ALA A 13 13.67 -9.21 30.06
C ALA A 13 15.12 -8.72 30.17
N ILE A 14 15.91 -9.36 31.02
CA ILE A 14 17.33 -9.02 31.23
C ILE A 14 18.20 -10.27 31.00
N ASP A 15 19.11 -10.18 30.03
CA ASP A 15 19.98 -11.30 29.64
C ASP A 15 21.04 -11.64 30.71
N GLY A 16 21.57 -12.86 30.65
CA GLY A 16 22.78 -13.25 31.37
C GLY A 16 24.07 -12.75 30.70
N GLY A 17 25.16 -12.58 31.47
CA GLY A 17 26.41 -12.11 30.88
C GLY A 17 27.62 -11.85 31.80
N GLY A 18 27.58 -12.23 33.08
CA GLY A 18 28.68 -11.97 34.02
C GLY A 18 28.86 -10.47 34.27
N VAL A 19 30.11 -10.00 34.44
CA VAL A 19 30.44 -8.58 34.72
C VAL A 19 29.79 -7.59 33.74
N ARG A 20 29.48 -8.02 32.52
CA ARG A 20 28.82 -7.23 31.47
C ARG A 20 27.36 -6.88 31.76
N GLY A 21 26.74 -7.44 32.81
CA GLY A 21 25.46 -6.96 33.35
C GLY A 21 25.46 -5.47 33.71
N LEU A 22 26.64 -4.86 33.93
CA LEU A 22 26.79 -3.41 34.05
C LEU A 22 26.26 -2.67 32.82
N SER A 23 26.46 -3.22 31.62
CA SER A 23 25.95 -2.63 30.38
C SER A 23 24.42 -2.56 30.39
N SER A 24 23.74 -3.64 30.80
CA SER A 24 22.28 -3.67 30.91
C SER A 24 21.76 -2.65 31.92
N LEU A 25 22.45 -2.47 33.05
CA LEU A 25 22.11 -1.46 34.06
C LEU A 25 22.29 -0.03 33.55
N LEU A 26 23.35 0.26 32.79
CA LEU A 26 23.57 1.59 32.20
C LEU A 26 22.54 1.91 31.12
N ILE A 27 22.16 0.94 30.29
CA ILE A 27 21.05 1.10 29.33
C ILE A 27 19.73 1.37 30.06
N LEU A 28 19.43 0.61 31.12
CA LEU A 28 18.24 0.83 31.93
C LEU A 28 18.27 2.18 32.64
N LYS A 29 19.43 2.63 33.12
CA LYS A 29 19.60 3.95 33.73
C LYS A 29 19.21 5.04 32.74
N GLN A 30 19.77 5.00 31.54
CA GLN A 30 19.43 5.94 30.47
C GLN A 30 17.93 5.90 30.13
N LEU A 31 17.32 4.70 30.07
CA LEU A 31 15.89 4.56 29.83
C LEU A 31 15.05 5.21 30.95
N MET A 32 15.37 4.94 32.21
CA MET A 32 14.64 5.50 33.35
C MET A 32 14.82 7.02 33.45
N GLU A 33 16.01 7.55 33.19
CA GLU A 33 16.26 9.00 33.08
C GLU A 33 15.43 9.63 31.95
N THR A 34 15.29 8.93 30.83
CA THR A 34 14.47 9.39 29.70
C THR A 34 12.97 9.40 30.02
N ILE A 35 12.51 8.54 30.94
CA ILE A 35 11.12 8.47 31.42
C ILE A 35 10.75 9.65 32.32
N ASP A 36 11.68 10.31 32.99
CA ASP A 36 11.37 11.54 33.72
C ASP A 36 12.61 12.44 33.83
N PRO A 37 12.94 13.20 32.77
CA PRO A 37 14.18 13.98 32.70
C PRO A 37 14.19 15.15 33.69
N ASP A 38 13.01 15.56 34.18
CA ASP A 38 12.85 16.67 35.12
C ASP A 38 12.82 16.20 36.59
N ALA A 39 12.79 14.87 36.83
CA ALA A 39 12.80 14.32 38.18
C ALA A 39 14.19 14.42 38.82
N GLU A 40 14.23 14.79 40.10
CA GLU A 40 15.47 14.84 40.89
C GLU A 40 16.16 13.47 40.99
N LYS A 41 15.39 12.37 40.86
CA LYS A 41 15.89 11.01 40.73
C LYS A 41 15.07 10.23 39.69
N PRO A 42 15.70 9.39 38.86
CA PRO A 42 14.98 8.54 37.93
C PRO A 42 13.98 7.62 38.65
N PRO A 43 12.82 7.35 38.06
CA PRO A 43 11.84 6.45 38.67
C PRO A 43 12.36 5.03 38.83
N LYS A 44 11.75 4.26 39.73
CA LYS A 44 12.15 2.86 39.95
C LYS A 44 11.56 1.95 38.86
N PRO A 45 12.33 0.98 38.33
CA PRO A 45 11.81 0.07 37.29
C PRO A 45 10.55 -0.70 37.69
N CYS A 46 10.42 -1.09 38.97
CA CYS A 46 9.24 -1.80 39.48
C CYS A 46 7.94 -0.98 39.45
N GLU A 47 8.00 0.32 39.14
CA GLU A 47 6.84 1.21 39.01
C GLU A 47 6.34 1.30 37.58
N TYR A 48 7.21 0.96 36.62
CA TYR A 48 6.92 1.03 35.19
C TYR A 48 6.77 -0.35 34.54
N PHE A 49 7.31 -1.40 35.15
CA PHE A 49 7.21 -2.77 34.65
C PHE A 49 6.36 -3.64 35.58
N ASP A 50 5.32 -4.26 35.03
CA ASP A 50 4.46 -5.20 35.74
C ASP A 50 5.14 -6.55 35.96
N MET A 51 6.08 -6.92 35.09
CA MET A 51 6.85 -8.16 35.20
C MET A 51 8.30 -7.98 34.72
N ILE A 52 9.25 -8.44 35.53
CA ILE A 52 10.68 -8.46 35.22
C ILE A 52 11.19 -9.90 35.28
N GLY A 53 11.79 -10.36 34.20
CA GLY A 53 12.42 -11.69 34.07
C GLY A 53 13.91 -11.58 33.81
N GLY A 54 14.71 -12.42 34.46
CA GLY A 54 16.17 -12.40 34.28
C GLY A 54 16.85 -13.76 34.33
N THR A 55 18.00 -13.87 33.66
CA THR A 55 18.85 -15.08 33.69
C THR A 55 20.27 -14.72 34.14
N SER A 56 20.90 -15.58 34.95
CA SER A 56 22.27 -15.36 35.46
C SER A 56 22.38 -14.01 36.17
N THR A 57 23.38 -13.21 35.82
CA THR A 57 23.51 -11.81 36.26
C THR A 57 22.24 -10.98 36.05
N GLY A 58 21.54 -11.15 34.92
CA GLY A 58 20.25 -10.50 34.67
C GLY A 58 19.17 -10.92 35.67
N GLY A 59 19.25 -12.14 36.20
CA GLY A 59 18.40 -12.62 37.30
C GLY A 59 18.68 -11.92 38.63
N LEU A 60 19.95 -11.69 38.97
CA LEU A 60 20.33 -10.88 40.14
C LEU A 60 19.82 -9.44 40.00
N ILE A 61 19.97 -8.85 38.81
CA ILE A 61 19.45 -7.51 38.50
C ILE A 61 17.91 -7.47 38.62
N ALA A 62 17.21 -8.47 38.09
CA ALA A 62 15.75 -8.57 38.20
C ALA A 62 15.28 -8.64 39.65
N ILE A 63 16.00 -9.37 40.52
CA ILE A 63 15.73 -9.41 41.96
C ILE A 63 15.94 -8.03 42.58
N MET A 64 17.06 -7.36 42.31
CA MET A 64 17.36 -6.04 42.89
C MET A 64 16.35 -4.97 42.45
N LEU A 65 16.08 -4.86 41.15
CA LEU A 65 15.18 -3.82 40.60
C LEU A 65 13.71 -4.09 40.89
N GLY A 66 13.27 -5.35 40.78
CA GLY A 66 11.86 -5.71 40.90
C GLY A 66 11.42 -6.17 42.29
N ARG A 67 12.22 -7.04 42.93
CA ARG A 67 11.85 -7.70 44.20
C ARG A 67 12.33 -6.95 45.44
N LEU A 68 13.50 -6.32 45.36
CA LEU A 68 14.02 -5.44 46.41
C LEU A 68 13.58 -3.97 46.21
N GLU A 69 13.01 -3.66 45.03
CA GLU A 69 12.51 -2.33 44.65
C GLU A 69 13.60 -1.25 44.71
N MET A 70 14.82 -1.61 44.29
CA MET A 70 15.94 -0.68 44.20
C MET A 70 15.80 0.21 42.95
N ASP A 71 16.20 1.48 43.08
CA ASP A 71 16.48 2.31 41.91
C ASP A 71 17.74 1.81 41.17
N VAL A 72 17.93 2.29 39.93
CA VAL A 72 18.99 1.77 39.06
C VAL A 72 20.38 2.12 39.59
N ASP A 73 20.57 3.29 40.18
CA ASP A 73 21.86 3.71 40.74
C ASP A 73 22.27 2.84 41.93
N SER A 74 21.37 2.65 42.89
CA SER A 74 21.59 1.75 44.03
C SER A 74 21.87 0.31 43.56
N CYS A 75 21.19 -0.12 42.48
CA CYS A 75 21.41 -1.43 41.88
C CYS A 75 22.79 -1.54 41.22
N ILE A 76 23.28 -0.49 40.56
CA ILE A 76 24.65 -0.42 40.01
C ILE A 76 25.67 -0.55 41.15
N ASP A 77 25.53 0.19 42.24
CA ASP A 77 26.48 0.16 43.36
C ASP A 77 26.53 -1.22 44.03
N ALA A 78 25.36 -1.81 44.30
CA ALA A 78 25.26 -3.16 44.85
C ALA A 78 25.84 -4.20 43.89
N TYR A 79 25.57 -4.07 42.59
CA TYR A 79 26.08 -4.97 41.56
C TYR A 79 27.61 -4.88 41.43
N LEU A 80 28.18 -3.68 41.42
CA LEU A 80 29.63 -3.47 41.34
C LEU A 80 30.35 -4.05 42.57
N THR A 81 29.79 -3.84 43.76
CA THR A 81 30.31 -4.38 45.03
C THR A 81 30.26 -5.90 45.05
N LEU A 82 29.13 -6.50 44.64
CA LEU A 82 28.99 -7.94 44.51
C LEU A 82 30.00 -8.50 43.50
N SER A 83 30.11 -7.87 42.33
CA SER A 83 31.03 -8.28 41.26
C SER A 83 32.49 -8.27 41.72
N ASP A 84 32.94 -7.23 42.44
CA ASP A 84 34.32 -7.17 42.93
C ASP A 84 34.64 -8.26 43.95
N ARG A 85 33.72 -8.52 44.89
CA ARG A 85 33.94 -9.56 45.90
C ARG A 85 33.96 -10.96 45.30
N VAL A 86 33.06 -11.22 44.37
CA VAL A 86 32.85 -12.54 43.79
C VAL A 86 33.95 -12.92 42.80
N PHE A 87 34.42 -11.99 41.96
CA PHE A 87 35.39 -12.28 40.90
C PHE A 87 36.87 -12.04 41.27
N GLN A 88 37.18 -11.45 42.42
CA GLN A 88 38.57 -11.29 42.88
C GLN A 88 39.12 -12.52 43.64
N LYS A 89 38.26 -13.32 44.29
CA LYS A 89 38.66 -14.41 45.19
C LYS A 89 38.70 -15.76 44.45
N LYS A 90 39.82 -16.07 43.79
CA LYS A 90 40.03 -17.37 43.13
C LYS A 90 40.32 -18.46 44.18
N ARG A 91 39.62 -19.60 44.12
CA ARG A 91 39.95 -20.76 44.98
C ARG A 91 41.28 -21.38 44.54
N GLN A 92 42.11 -21.83 45.49
CA GLN A 92 43.30 -22.64 45.18
C GLN A 92 42.84 -23.99 44.60
N TRP A 93 43.25 -24.29 43.38
CA TRP A 93 42.86 -25.52 42.67
C TRP A 93 43.43 -26.76 43.37
N MET A 94 42.58 -27.51 44.07
CA MET A 94 42.90 -28.83 44.61
C MET A 94 41.85 -29.82 44.13
N SER A 95 42.23 -30.67 43.17
CA SER A 95 41.38 -31.76 42.69
C SER A 95 41.29 -32.85 43.77
N ILE A 96 40.14 -32.97 44.42
CA ILE A 96 39.85 -34.11 45.30
C ILE A 96 38.75 -34.92 44.61
N LYS A 97 39.12 -36.14 44.18
CA LYS A 97 38.21 -37.17 43.63
C LYS A 97 37.41 -36.77 42.37
N GLY A 98 38.05 -36.21 41.35
CA GLY A 98 37.51 -36.21 39.98
C GLY A 98 36.24 -35.37 39.73
N LYS A 99 35.82 -34.52 40.68
CA LYS A 99 34.78 -33.50 40.44
C LYS A 99 35.45 -32.16 40.14
N ALA A 100 35.21 -31.61 38.95
CA ALA A 100 35.63 -30.26 38.61
C ALA A 100 34.93 -29.27 39.56
N GLN A 101 35.71 -28.54 40.35
CA GLN A 101 35.22 -27.48 41.24
C GLN A 101 35.14 -26.16 40.46
N GLY A 102 34.16 -25.33 40.80
CA GLY A 102 34.03 -23.97 40.26
C GLY A 102 35.26 -23.11 40.56
N ARG A 103 35.63 -22.24 39.62
CA ARG A 103 36.78 -21.34 39.70
C ARG A 103 36.65 -20.29 40.82
N PHE A 104 35.43 -19.92 41.18
CA PHE A 104 35.09 -18.90 42.18
C PHE A 104 34.35 -19.50 43.38
N ASP A 105 34.47 -18.84 44.53
CA ASP A 105 33.86 -19.29 45.79
C ASP A 105 32.34 -19.07 45.77
N SER A 106 31.55 -20.13 45.56
CA SER A 106 30.08 -20.06 45.61
C SER A 106 29.54 -19.57 46.95
N ASP A 107 30.28 -19.79 48.04
CA ASP A 107 29.89 -19.31 49.37
C ASP A 107 30.07 -17.79 49.47
N GLU A 108 31.01 -17.20 48.73
CA GLU A 108 31.18 -15.75 48.64
C GLU A 108 30.02 -15.11 47.86
N LEU A 109 29.55 -15.74 46.78
CA LEU A 109 28.36 -15.29 46.06
C LEU A 109 27.11 -15.31 46.96
N GLU A 110 26.93 -16.37 47.76
CA GLU A 110 25.87 -16.41 48.78
C GLU A 110 26.01 -15.28 49.80
N ARG A 111 27.19 -15.09 50.40
CA ARG A 111 27.45 -14.02 51.37
C ARG A 111 27.17 -12.63 50.77
N ALA A 112 27.58 -12.40 49.52
CA ALA A 112 27.37 -11.14 48.84
C ALA A 112 25.87 -10.85 48.63
N ILE A 113 25.08 -11.83 48.19
CA ILE A 113 23.62 -11.67 48.05
C ILE A 113 22.94 -11.43 49.40
N LYS A 114 23.35 -12.18 50.44
CA LYS A 114 22.84 -11.97 51.81
C LYS A 114 23.19 -10.58 52.35
N GLN A 115 24.37 -10.08 52.04
CA GLN A 115 24.78 -8.72 52.43
C GLN A 115 23.91 -7.65 51.76
N ILE A 116 23.58 -7.80 50.47
CA ILE A 116 22.64 -6.88 49.79
C ILE A 116 21.28 -6.86 50.51
N LEU A 117 20.77 -8.02 50.97
CA LEU A 117 19.53 -8.06 51.75
C LEU A 117 19.65 -7.27 53.06
N VAL A 118 20.74 -7.47 53.81
CA VAL A 118 20.98 -6.75 55.07
C VAL A 118 21.09 -5.24 54.85
N GLU A 119 21.81 -4.81 53.81
CA GLU A 119 21.97 -3.40 53.44
C GLU A 119 20.64 -2.74 53.02
N GLN A 120 19.72 -3.53 52.47
CA GLN A 120 18.34 -3.12 52.17
C GLN A 120 17.39 -3.27 53.38
N GLY A 121 17.89 -3.57 54.58
CA GLY A 121 17.10 -3.71 55.80
C GLY A 121 16.21 -4.97 55.85
N ARG A 122 16.60 -6.02 55.12
CA ARG A 122 15.83 -7.27 54.95
C ARG A 122 16.49 -8.45 55.66
N ASP A 123 15.68 -9.48 55.91
CA ASP A 123 16.17 -10.74 56.48
C ASP A 123 17.04 -11.49 55.44
N PRO A 124 18.29 -11.89 55.77
CA PRO A 124 19.13 -12.71 54.89
C PRO A 124 18.47 -13.99 54.40
N GLU A 125 17.49 -14.53 55.13
CA GLU A 125 16.77 -15.77 54.79
C GLU A 125 15.37 -15.48 54.22
N GLU A 126 15.08 -14.24 53.83
CA GLU A 126 13.79 -13.83 53.25
C GLU A 126 13.43 -14.66 52.00
N LEU A 127 12.17 -15.09 51.92
CA LEU A 127 11.64 -15.82 50.77
C LEU A 127 11.51 -14.91 49.54
N LEU A 128 11.81 -15.47 48.37
CA LEU A 128 11.60 -14.80 47.08
C LEU A 128 10.12 -14.44 46.89
N ARG A 129 9.23 -15.34 47.29
CA ARG A 129 7.78 -15.18 47.17
C ARG A 129 7.27 -14.08 48.11
N ILE A 130 6.55 -13.13 47.53
CA ILE A 130 5.80 -12.11 48.26
C ILE A 130 4.37 -12.65 48.53
N PRO A 131 3.87 -12.59 49.78
CA PRO A 131 2.47 -12.87 50.06
C PRO A 131 1.55 -11.83 49.39
N GLY A 132 0.48 -12.27 48.71
CA GLY A 132 -0.47 -11.38 48.04
C GLY A 132 -0.13 -11.09 46.57
N LYS A 133 -0.53 -9.91 46.07
CA LYS A 133 -0.25 -9.45 44.70
C LYS A 133 0.92 -8.46 44.72
N PRO A 134 2.12 -8.84 44.26
CA PRO A 134 3.26 -7.92 44.22
C PRO A 134 3.02 -6.82 43.17
N LYS A 135 3.56 -5.62 43.43
CA LYS A 135 3.54 -4.47 42.51
C LYS A 135 4.22 -4.80 41.18
N CYS A 136 5.37 -5.46 41.26
CA CYS A 136 6.12 -5.99 40.13
C CYS A 136 6.34 -7.50 40.32
N LYS A 137 5.94 -8.30 39.33
CA LYS A 137 6.17 -9.75 39.31
C LYS A 137 7.59 -10.05 38.86
N VAL A 138 8.35 -10.79 39.64
CA VAL A 138 9.75 -11.12 39.31
C VAL A 138 9.90 -12.62 39.15
N PHE A 139 10.63 -13.05 38.12
CA PHE A 139 11.14 -14.41 38.06
C PHE A 139 12.58 -14.47 37.59
N VAL A 140 13.28 -15.53 38.00
CA VAL A 140 14.64 -15.84 37.52
C VAL A 140 14.71 -17.25 36.93
N CYS A 141 15.53 -17.43 35.90
CA CYS A 141 15.72 -18.72 35.24
C CYS A 141 16.92 -19.49 35.80
N ALA A 142 16.74 -20.77 36.09
CA ALA A 142 17.79 -21.72 36.45
C ALA A 142 17.59 -23.03 35.68
N THR A 143 18.62 -23.85 35.56
CA THR A 143 18.55 -25.15 34.87
C THR A 143 18.60 -26.28 35.90
N SER A 144 17.60 -27.17 35.90
CA SER A 144 17.62 -28.39 36.72
C SER A 144 18.64 -29.38 36.15
N ARG A 145 19.55 -29.91 36.96
CA ARG A 145 20.56 -30.88 36.51
C ARG A 145 19.97 -32.26 36.29
N GLU A 146 18.85 -32.57 36.93
CA GLU A 146 18.18 -33.85 36.85
C GLU A 146 17.39 -33.99 35.55
N THR A 147 16.76 -32.91 35.07
CA THR A 147 15.92 -32.91 33.86
C THR A 147 16.50 -32.14 32.68
N ASN A 148 17.55 -31.35 32.91
CA ASN A 148 18.10 -30.40 31.95
C ASN A 148 17.05 -29.39 31.42
N SER A 149 16.02 -29.10 32.21
CA SER A 149 14.93 -28.18 31.85
C SER A 149 15.04 -26.86 32.60
N ILE A 150 14.55 -25.78 31.96
CA ILE A 150 14.49 -24.44 32.57
C ILE A 150 13.41 -24.40 33.66
N VAL A 151 13.83 -24.03 34.87
CA VAL A 151 13.01 -23.77 36.04
C VAL A 151 12.95 -22.26 36.29
N ARG A 152 11.75 -21.76 36.59
CA ARG A 152 11.48 -20.35 36.90
C ARG A 152 11.20 -20.21 38.39
N PHE A 153 12.08 -19.55 39.14
CA PHE A 153 11.81 -19.17 40.53
C PHE A 153 11.09 -17.83 40.55
N ARG A 154 9.95 -17.74 41.23
CA ARG A 154 9.00 -16.61 41.12
C ARG A 154 8.82 -15.89 42.45
N SER A 155 8.63 -14.57 42.39
CA SER A 155 8.19 -13.76 43.54
C SER A 155 6.66 -13.79 43.75
N TYR A 156 5.91 -14.40 42.85
CA TYR A 156 4.45 -14.49 42.83
C TYR A 156 3.97 -15.95 42.71
N GLY A 157 2.66 -16.18 42.87
CA GLY A 157 2.07 -17.52 42.70
C GLY A 157 1.99 -17.93 41.23
N GLY A 158 2.07 -19.24 40.92
CA GLY A 158 1.99 -19.77 39.55
C GLY A 158 1.74 -21.29 39.51
N ARG A 159 1.74 -21.91 38.31
CA ARG A 159 1.62 -23.38 38.17
C ARG A 159 2.84 -24.12 38.74
N GLY A 160 2.58 -25.25 39.40
CA GLY A 160 3.60 -26.18 39.91
C GLY A 160 3.63 -26.24 41.45
N VAL A 161 4.42 -27.18 42.00
CA VAL A 161 4.67 -27.25 43.44
C VAL A 161 5.40 -25.97 43.86
N SER A 162 4.71 -25.08 44.57
CA SER A 162 5.30 -23.86 45.13
C SER A 162 6.35 -24.25 46.16
N ARG A 163 7.63 -24.15 45.78
CA ARG A 163 8.75 -24.39 46.68
C ARG A 163 9.05 -23.09 47.44
N PRO A 164 9.10 -23.11 48.78
CA PRO A 164 9.68 -21.99 49.52
C PRO A 164 11.16 -21.92 49.13
N ILE A 165 11.55 -20.85 48.44
CA ILE A 165 12.93 -20.58 48.06
C ILE A 165 13.31 -19.20 48.56
N ARG A 166 14.51 -19.09 49.13
CA ARG A 166 15.08 -17.84 49.64
C ARG A 166 15.65 -17.02 48.50
N ILE A 167 15.71 -15.71 48.67
CA ILE A 167 16.21 -14.81 47.62
C ILE A 167 17.66 -15.18 47.23
N TRP A 168 18.51 -15.48 48.21
CA TRP A 168 19.90 -15.87 47.96
C TRP A 168 20.01 -17.24 47.26
N GLU A 169 19.12 -18.19 47.55
CA GLU A 169 19.08 -19.49 46.88
C GLU A 169 18.74 -19.33 45.40
N ALA A 170 17.73 -18.50 45.09
CA ALA A 170 17.33 -18.20 43.72
C ALA A 170 18.44 -17.45 42.96
N GLY A 171 19.08 -16.46 43.61
CA GLY A 171 20.20 -15.71 43.04
C GLY A 171 21.44 -16.57 42.77
N ARG A 172 21.77 -17.50 43.68
CA ARG A 172 22.85 -18.46 43.49
C ARG A 172 22.53 -19.47 42.39
N ALA A 173 21.30 -19.99 42.34
CA ALA A 173 20.89 -20.96 41.33
C ALA A 173 20.95 -20.36 39.92
N THR A 174 20.41 -19.15 39.72
CA THR A 174 20.40 -18.52 38.40
C THR A 174 21.81 -18.18 37.91
N SER A 175 22.76 -17.90 38.80
CA SER A 175 24.14 -17.47 38.46
C SER A 175 25.19 -18.57 38.56
N ALA A 176 24.80 -19.84 38.79
CA ALA A 176 25.72 -20.96 38.99
C ALA A 176 26.32 -21.48 37.66
N ALA A 177 27.06 -20.63 36.96
CA ALA A 177 27.60 -20.92 35.63
C ALA A 177 28.61 -22.08 35.70
N PRO A 178 28.49 -23.12 34.84
CA PRO A 178 29.45 -24.22 34.80
C PRO A 178 30.88 -23.71 34.63
N SER A 179 31.83 -24.31 35.35
CA SER A 179 33.25 -23.89 35.47
C SER A 179 33.52 -22.61 36.29
N PHE A 180 32.52 -21.75 36.51
CA PHE A 180 32.65 -20.55 37.34
C PHE A 180 32.24 -20.81 38.78
N PHE A 181 31.04 -21.37 39.00
CA PHE A 181 30.48 -21.62 40.33
C PHE A 181 30.00 -23.06 40.47
N ASP A 182 30.09 -23.56 41.70
CA ASP A 182 29.50 -24.85 42.07
C ASP A 182 27.95 -24.75 42.07
N PRO A 183 27.24 -25.74 41.46
CA PRO A 183 25.79 -25.85 41.50
C PRO A 183 25.24 -25.82 42.92
N ILE A 184 23.98 -25.42 43.06
CA ILE A 184 23.29 -25.40 44.36
C ILE A 184 22.23 -26.49 44.41
N THR A 185 22.18 -27.22 45.52
CA THR A 185 21.11 -28.16 45.83
C THR A 185 20.09 -27.48 46.75
N ILE A 186 18.81 -27.46 46.36
CA ILE A 186 17.76 -26.69 47.04
C ILE A 186 16.59 -27.60 47.47
N GLY A 187 16.09 -27.39 48.67
CA GLY A 187 14.88 -28.04 49.21
C GLY A 187 15.10 -29.45 49.78
N ALA A 188 14.09 -29.97 50.46
CA ALA A 188 14.16 -31.25 51.20
C ALA A 188 14.37 -32.48 50.31
N ILE A 189 14.01 -32.40 49.02
CA ILE A 189 14.16 -33.49 48.03
C ILE A 189 15.56 -33.47 47.41
N GLY A 190 16.32 -32.38 47.57
CA GLY A 190 17.70 -32.29 47.12
C GLY A 190 17.88 -32.15 45.60
N GLU A 191 17.07 -31.33 44.93
CA GLU A 191 17.24 -31.06 43.49
C GLU A 191 18.38 -30.06 43.25
N THR A 192 19.20 -30.30 42.22
CA THR A 192 20.41 -29.53 41.94
C THR A 192 20.24 -28.60 40.74
N PHE A 193 20.56 -27.32 40.93
CA PHE A 193 20.39 -26.27 39.93
C PHE A 193 21.73 -25.69 39.47
N ALA A 194 21.80 -25.39 38.18
CA ALA A 194 22.87 -24.64 37.53
C ALA A 194 22.30 -23.38 36.83
N ASP A 195 23.18 -22.57 36.23
CA ASP A 195 22.81 -21.34 35.53
C ASP A 195 21.73 -21.55 34.45
N GLY A 196 20.78 -20.62 34.38
CA GLY A 196 19.73 -20.60 33.37
C GLY A 196 20.23 -20.31 31.96
N ALA A 197 21.46 -19.80 31.82
CA ALA A 197 22.09 -19.51 30.54
C ALA A 197 22.25 -20.75 29.65
N MET A 198 22.19 -21.97 30.22
CA MET A 198 22.30 -23.22 29.44
C MET A 198 21.09 -23.53 28.54
N GLY A 199 20.02 -22.73 28.58
CA GLY A 199 18.90 -22.83 27.63
C GLY A 199 17.86 -21.70 27.68
N ALA A 200 18.13 -20.61 28.41
CA ALA A 200 17.30 -19.42 28.45
C ALA A 200 18.15 -18.18 28.75
N ASN A 201 19.30 -18.00 28.09
CA ASN A 201 20.21 -16.89 28.39
C ASN A 201 19.57 -15.51 28.13
N ASN A 202 18.74 -15.41 27.08
CA ASN A 202 17.76 -14.33 26.91
C ASN A 202 16.37 -14.84 27.33
N PRO A 203 15.80 -14.38 28.47
CA PRO A 203 14.57 -14.91 29.03
C PRO A 203 13.29 -14.39 28.35
N VAL A 204 13.35 -13.74 27.17
CA VAL A 204 12.20 -13.08 26.54
C VAL A 204 11.01 -14.03 26.28
N PHE A 205 11.26 -15.28 25.86
CA PHE A 205 10.20 -16.27 25.68
C PHE A 205 9.62 -16.75 27.00
N GLN A 206 10.46 -16.88 28.04
CA GLN A 206 10.04 -17.24 29.39
C GLN A 206 9.18 -16.12 29.99
N LEU A 207 9.57 -14.86 29.78
CA LEU A 207 8.83 -13.67 30.17
C LEU A 207 7.47 -13.62 29.49
N TRP A 208 7.43 -13.84 28.17
CA TRP A 208 6.20 -13.89 27.40
C TRP A 208 5.28 -15.01 27.88
N SER A 209 5.82 -16.21 28.12
CA SER A 209 5.05 -17.35 28.61
C SER A 209 4.45 -17.13 30.00
N GLU A 210 5.22 -16.50 30.91
CA GLU A 210 4.73 -16.15 32.25
C GLU A 210 3.66 -15.05 32.17
N ALA A 211 3.89 -14.03 31.36
CA ALA A 211 2.94 -12.95 31.16
C ALA A 211 1.64 -13.44 30.52
N LEU A 212 1.68 -14.37 29.55
CA LEU A 212 0.47 -14.91 28.91
C LEU A 212 -0.37 -15.73 29.91
N TYR A 213 0.27 -16.36 30.88
CA TYR A 213 -0.42 -17.07 31.95
C TYR A 213 -1.12 -16.10 32.92
N GLU A 214 -0.42 -15.04 33.33
CA GLU A 214 -0.97 -14.02 34.22
C GLU A 214 -2.02 -13.12 33.54
N TRP A 215 -1.87 -12.90 32.24
CA TRP A 215 -2.74 -12.09 31.39
C TRP A 215 -3.08 -12.87 30.12
N PRO A 216 -4.17 -13.68 30.11
CA PRO A 216 -4.55 -14.51 28.96
C PRO A 216 -4.78 -13.74 27.64
N GLU A 217 -5.11 -12.45 27.72
CA GLU A 217 -5.31 -11.55 26.59
C GLU A 217 -4.04 -10.77 26.21
N LEU A 218 -2.85 -11.22 26.65
CA LEU A 218 -1.59 -10.47 26.51
C LEU A 218 -1.30 -10.04 25.06
N GLU A 219 -1.56 -10.90 24.07
CA GLU A 219 -1.25 -10.63 22.67
C GLU A 219 -1.89 -9.35 22.14
N THR A 220 -3.09 -9.01 22.62
CA THR A 220 -3.79 -7.78 22.23
C THR A 220 -3.53 -6.64 23.21
N THR A 221 -3.23 -6.94 24.48
CA THR A 221 -3.21 -5.97 25.58
C THR A 221 -1.82 -5.54 26.05
N VAL A 222 -0.73 -6.22 25.68
CA VAL A 222 0.64 -5.91 26.17
C VAL A 222 1.10 -4.52 25.76
N GLN A 223 1.35 -3.60 26.68
CA GLN A 223 1.75 -2.24 26.31
C GLN A 223 3.10 -2.22 25.58
N CYS A 224 4.11 -2.82 26.18
CA CYS A 224 5.41 -3.02 25.55
C CYS A 224 6.19 -4.17 26.19
N VAL A 225 7.18 -4.67 25.46
CA VAL A 225 8.16 -5.66 25.89
C VAL A 225 9.54 -5.09 25.64
N VAL A 226 10.31 -4.92 26.71
CA VAL A 226 11.69 -4.43 26.68
C VAL A 226 12.62 -5.59 26.97
N SER A 227 13.62 -5.82 26.13
CA SER A 227 14.65 -6.84 26.30
C SER A 227 16.02 -6.18 26.27
N VAL A 228 16.80 -6.35 27.34
CA VAL A 228 18.11 -5.70 27.51
C VAL A 228 19.21 -6.76 27.56
N GLY A 229 20.13 -6.67 26.61
CA GLY A 229 21.29 -7.55 26.47
C GLY A 229 22.51 -7.09 27.26
N THR A 230 23.53 -7.93 27.29
CA THR A 230 24.83 -7.72 27.97
C THR A 230 26.01 -7.52 27.00
N GLY A 231 25.72 -7.22 25.73
CA GLY A 231 26.70 -7.04 24.64
C GLY A 231 26.96 -8.32 23.84
N VAL A 232 27.18 -8.17 22.53
CA VAL A 232 27.51 -9.28 21.61
C VAL A 232 28.91 -9.82 21.93
N MET A 233 29.07 -11.14 22.07
CA MET A 233 30.37 -11.80 22.31
C MET A 233 31.11 -12.07 21.00
N SER A 234 32.43 -11.85 20.99
CA SER A 234 33.32 -12.26 19.91
C SER A 234 33.77 -13.71 20.13
N ALA A 235 33.75 -14.53 19.08
CA ALA A 235 34.16 -15.94 19.16
C ALA A 235 35.70 -16.06 19.15
N THR A 236 36.38 -15.65 20.21
CA THR A 236 37.81 -15.95 20.39
C THR A 236 37.99 -17.21 21.26
N PRO A 237 38.64 -18.29 20.75
CA PRO A 237 38.85 -19.50 21.52
C PRO A 237 39.90 -19.26 22.63
N PHE A 238 39.63 -19.78 23.82
CA PHE A 238 40.63 -19.86 24.89
C PHE A 238 41.84 -20.69 24.43
N LYS A 239 43.04 -20.13 24.61
CA LYS A 239 44.30 -20.89 24.60
C LYS A 239 44.45 -21.53 25.98
N ASP A 240 43.93 -22.75 26.13
CA ASP A 240 44.47 -23.84 26.96
C ASP A 240 43.37 -24.91 27.21
N ASP A 241 43.79 -26.17 27.15
CA ASP A 241 43.00 -27.42 27.04
C ASP A 241 41.69 -27.51 27.84
N VAL A 242 40.51 -27.28 27.20
CA VAL A 242 39.19 -27.73 27.71
C VAL A 242 38.10 -27.89 26.62
N PHE A 243 38.09 -29.00 25.87
CA PHE A 243 37.10 -29.23 24.80
C PHE A 243 35.61 -29.22 25.23
N HIS A 244 35.28 -29.62 26.47
CA HIS A 244 33.89 -29.64 26.95
C HIS A 244 33.33 -28.25 27.34
N ILE A 245 34.16 -27.36 27.91
CA ILE A 245 33.74 -26.01 28.34
C ILE A 245 33.46 -25.12 27.12
N ILE A 246 34.29 -25.23 26.08
CA ILE A 246 34.13 -24.46 24.83
C ILE A 246 32.77 -24.71 24.19
N SER A 247 32.30 -25.97 24.18
CA SER A 247 31.01 -26.32 23.56
C SER A 247 29.79 -25.75 24.30
N SER A 248 29.85 -25.69 25.64
CA SER A 248 28.80 -25.09 26.47
C SER A 248 28.81 -23.56 26.39
N LEU A 249 29.98 -22.93 26.37
CA LEU A 249 30.11 -21.48 26.21
C LEU A 249 29.70 -21.02 24.79
N ALA A 250 30.06 -21.77 23.75
CA ALA A 250 29.66 -21.47 22.37
C ALA A 250 28.14 -21.51 22.18
N LYS A 251 27.43 -22.46 22.82
CA LYS A 251 25.96 -22.48 22.82
C LYS A 251 25.35 -21.21 23.44
N ILE A 252 25.89 -20.77 24.58
CA ILE A 252 25.44 -19.56 25.30
C ILE A 252 25.71 -18.28 24.48
N ILE A 253 26.84 -18.23 23.76
CA ILE A 253 27.28 -17.09 22.93
C ILE A 253 26.32 -16.83 21.77
N THR A 254 25.91 -17.87 21.04
CA THR A 254 25.04 -17.73 19.85
C THR A 254 23.55 -17.62 20.17
N GLU A 255 23.14 -17.84 21.43
CA GLU A 255 21.73 -18.01 21.79
C GLU A 255 20.97 -16.69 21.99
N CYS A 256 21.56 -15.63 22.57
CA CYS A 256 20.81 -14.43 22.95
C CYS A 256 20.21 -13.65 21.77
N ASP A 257 21.04 -13.33 20.77
CA ASP A 257 20.60 -12.56 19.61
C ASP A 257 19.75 -13.41 18.67
N ALA A 258 20.09 -14.69 18.50
CA ALA A 258 19.23 -15.64 17.78
C ALA A 258 17.85 -15.78 18.45
N THR A 259 17.79 -15.74 19.79
CA THR A 259 16.53 -15.80 20.55
C THR A 259 15.73 -14.50 20.42
N ALA A 260 16.40 -13.34 20.47
CA ALA A 260 15.74 -12.04 20.25
C ALA A 260 15.16 -11.94 18.82
N GLU A 261 15.95 -12.33 17.82
CA GLU A 261 15.54 -12.36 16.41
C GLU A 261 14.38 -13.35 16.19
N LYS A 262 14.45 -14.55 16.78
CA LYS A 262 13.34 -15.50 16.73
C LYS A 262 12.08 -14.96 17.39
N PHE A 263 12.21 -14.28 18.54
CA PHE A 263 11.07 -13.64 19.20
C PHE A 263 10.45 -12.55 18.33
N LEU A 264 11.28 -11.76 17.65
CA LEU A 264 10.86 -10.75 16.69
C LEU A 264 10.07 -11.37 15.53
N GLN A 265 10.55 -12.48 14.98
CA GLN A 265 9.89 -13.21 13.90
C GLN A 265 8.54 -13.80 14.36
N ASP A 266 8.51 -14.43 15.53
CA ASP A 266 7.30 -15.03 16.11
C ASP A 266 6.25 -13.97 16.50
N LYS A 267 6.69 -12.77 16.91
CA LYS A 267 5.83 -11.67 17.40
C LYS A 267 5.98 -10.40 16.56
N ARG A 268 6.13 -10.54 15.23
CA ARG A 268 6.36 -9.44 14.26
C ARG A 268 5.42 -8.24 14.40
N MET A 269 4.18 -8.48 14.85
CA MET A 269 3.20 -7.41 15.05
C MET A 269 3.62 -6.42 16.14
N LEU A 270 4.33 -6.88 17.18
CA LEU A 270 4.86 -5.99 18.22
C LEU A 270 5.93 -5.05 17.67
N ASP A 271 6.77 -5.54 16.75
CA ASP A 271 7.80 -4.73 16.09
C ASP A 271 7.18 -3.67 15.16
N THR A 272 6.27 -4.09 14.28
CA THR A 272 5.55 -3.16 13.38
C THR A 272 4.76 -2.08 14.14
N GLN A 273 4.37 -2.36 15.39
CA GLN A 273 3.64 -1.44 16.25
C GLN A 273 4.55 -0.66 17.22
N LYS A 274 5.88 -0.80 17.12
CA LYS A 274 6.85 -0.22 18.05
C LYS A 274 6.54 -0.53 19.53
N ARG A 275 6.21 -1.79 19.82
CA ARG A 275 5.89 -2.32 21.16
C ARG A 275 6.93 -3.31 21.68
N TYR A 276 7.88 -3.74 20.85
CA TYR A 276 9.03 -4.54 21.28
C TYR A 276 10.33 -3.74 21.11
N TYR A 277 11.15 -3.70 22.15
CA TYR A 277 12.41 -2.97 22.16
C TYR A 277 13.53 -3.89 22.61
N ARG A 278 14.54 -4.10 21.75
CA ARG A 278 15.75 -4.84 22.07
C ARG A 278 16.93 -3.87 22.13
N PHE A 279 17.55 -3.75 23.29
CA PHE A 279 18.75 -2.95 23.48
C PHE A 279 19.93 -3.86 23.77
N ASN A 280 20.94 -3.88 22.90
CA ASN A 280 22.13 -4.70 23.07
C ASN A 280 23.33 -4.03 22.40
N VAL A 281 24.48 -3.92 23.09
CA VAL A 281 25.67 -3.26 22.52
C VAL A 281 26.27 -4.15 21.43
N GLU A 282 26.20 -3.67 20.17
CA GLU A 282 26.57 -4.43 18.97
C GLU A 282 28.10 -4.56 18.78
N GLU A 283 28.89 -3.55 19.16
CA GLU A 283 30.34 -3.51 18.95
C GLU A 283 31.12 -3.15 20.24
N GLY A 284 32.33 -3.71 20.39
CA GLY A 284 33.28 -3.34 21.44
C GLY A 284 33.26 -4.23 22.68
N LEU A 285 32.13 -4.79 23.09
CA LEU A 285 32.05 -5.66 24.29
C LEU A 285 32.42 -7.13 24.03
N GLY A 286 32.75 -7.48 22.79
CA GLY A 286 32.96 -8.86 22.36
C GLY A 286 34.14 -9.58 22.98
N ASP A 287 35.21 -8.86 23.32
CA ASP A 287 36.46 -9.42 23.85
C ASP A 287 36.53 -9.37 25.39
N VAL A 288 35.47 -8.86 26.05
CA VAL A 288 35.42 -8.74 27.52
C VAL A 288 34.98 -10.07 28.13
N ALA A 289 35.90 -10.73 28.84
CA ALA A 289 35.60 -11.98 29.55
C ALA A 289 34.55 -11.77 30.66
N MET A 290 33.71 -12.78 30.90
CA MET A 290 32.56 -12.70 31.83
C MET A 290 32.96 -12.45 33.30
N GLU A 291 34.22 -12.68 33.67
CA GLU A 291 34.76 -12.46 35.02
C GLU A 291 35.70 -11.25 35.17
N ASP A 292 36.01 -10.53 34.08
CA ASP A 292 37.06 -9.50 34.13
C ASP A 292 36.53 -8.17 34.72
N SER A 293 36.44 -8.12 36.05
CA SER A 293 35.97 -6.93 36.77
C SER A 293 36.85 -5.69 36.55
N LYS A 294 38.06 -5.82 35.98
CA LYS A 294 38.91 -4.67 35.64
C LYS A 294 38.46 -3.93 34.39
N GLN A 295 37.61 -4.54 33.55
CA GLN A 295 37.09 -3.95 32.31
C GLN A 295 35.83 -3.10 32.51
N LYS A 296 35.37 -2.90 33.76
CA LYS A 296 34.21 -2.04 34.08
C LYS A 296 34.26 -0.65 33.43
N PRO A 297 35.40 0.09 33.43
CA PRO A 297 35.48 1.39 32.76
C PRO A 297 35.26 1.28 31.25
N PHE A 298 35.77 0.22 30.62
CA PHE A 298 35.59 -0.04 29.20
C PHE A 298 34.14 -0.41 28.88
N ILE A 299 33.49 -1.23 29.71
CA ILE A 299 32.07 -1.57 29.56
C ILE A 299 31.21 -0.30 29.61
N ALA A 300 31.49 0.58 30.58
CA ALA A 300 30.80 1.87 30.71
C ALA A 300 31.01 2.76 29.48
N ALA A 301 32.26 2.90 29.02
CA ALA A 301 32.57 3.72 27.84
C ALA A 301 31.90 3.20 26.56
N ALA A 302 31.94 1.88 26.31
CA ALA A 302 31.30 1.27 25.14
C ALA A 302 29.76 1.38 25.21
N THR A 303 29.17 1.21 26.40
CA THR A 303 27.72 1.34 26.58
C THR A 303 27.25 2.78 26.41
N ASN A 304 27.99 3.75 26.97
CA ASN A 304 27.69 5.18 26.80
C ASN A 304 27.74 5.58 25.32
N LYS A 305 28.79 5.14 24.60
CA LYS A 305 28.87 5.35 23.15
C LYS A 305 27.68 4.74 22.40
N TYR A 306 27.21 3.55 22.82
CA TYR A 306 26.05 2.89 22.22
C TYR A 306 24.75 3.67 22.44
N VAL A 307 24.46 4.12 23.68
CA VAL A 307 23.22 4.86 23.97
C VAL A 307 23.20 6.26 23.36
N GLU A 308 24.37 6.87 23.12
CA GLU A 308 24.52 8.15 22.42
C GLU A 308 24.31 8.04 20.89
N THR A 309 24.30 6.84 20.32
CA THR A 309 24.00 6.69 18.89
C THR A 309 22.57 7.15 18.60
N HIS A 310 22.39 7.88 17.49
CA HIS A 310 21.08 8.45 17.13
C HIS A 310 19.96 7.39 17.06
N LYS A 311 20.27 6.20 16.54
CA LYS A 311 19.35 5.05 16.47
C LYS A 311 18.85 4.64 17.86
N VAL A 312 19.77 4.47 18.81
CA VAL A 312 19.46 3.97 20.16
C VAL A 312 18.81 5.06 21.01
N PHE A 313 19.33 6.29 20.96
CA PHE A 313 18.74 7.42 21.67
C PHE A 313 17.26 7.61 21.31
N LYS A 314 16.93 7.54 20.02
CA LYS A 314 15.54 7.59 19.53
C LYS A 314 14.70 6.41 20.01
N ALA A 315 15.24 5.19 19.94
CA ALA A 315 14.54 4.00 20.42
C ALA A 315 14.28 4.05 21.94
N LEU A 316 15.20 4.62 22.74
CA LEU A 316 15.01 4.87 24.17
C LEU A 316 13.90 5.91 24.41
N GLY A 317 13.83 6.98 23.63
CA GLY A 317 12.75 7.97 23.68
C GLY A 317 11.37 7.40 23.32
N ASP A 318 11.28 6.62 22.25
CA ASP A 318 10.06 5.90 21.84
C ASP A 318 9.62 4.93 22.95
N CYS A 319 10.56 4.15 23.51
CA CYS A 319 10.30 3.23 24.60
C CYS A 319 9.83 3.94 25.87
N ALA A 320 10.49 5.04 26.27
CA ALA A 320 10.13 5.83 27.43
C ALA A 320 8.71 6.41 27.30
N THR A 321 8.34 6.86 26.09
CA THR A 321 6.98 7.33 25.78
C THR A 321 5.96 6.20 25.96
N MET A 322 6.26 5.02 25.44
CA MET A 322 5.39 3.85 25.61
C MET A 322 5.23 3.43 27.06
N LEU A 323 6.25 3.63 27.90
CA LEU A 323 6.20 3.36 29.34
C LEU A 323 5.43 4.43 30.12
N ARG A 324 5.38 5.69 29.65
CA ARG A 324 4.65 6.79 30.29
C ARG A 324 3.13 6.73 30.13
N VAL A 325 2.64 6.31 28.95
CA VAL A 325 1.21 6.42 28.63
C VAL A 325 0.36 5.51 29.53
N GLY A 326 -0.44 6.08 30.44
CA GLY A 326 -1.60 5.41 31.06
C GLY A 326 -2.76 5.41 30.07
N TYR A 327 -3.36 4.25 29.77
CA TYR A 327 -4.18 4.12 28.56
C TYR A 327 -5.51 4.89 28.58
N VAL A 328 -5.73 5.71 27.54
CA VAL A 328 -7.05 6.08 27.02
C VAL A 328 -7.58 4.89 26.21
N ARG A 329 -8.70 4.28 26.66
CA ARG A 329 -9.37 3.20 25.93
C ARG A 329 -9.74 3.63 24.51
N ILE A 330 -9.23 2.90 23.51
CA ILE A 330 -9.75 2.94 22.15
C ILE A 330 -10.68 1.73 21.99
N PRO A 331 -11.95 1.91 21.60
CA PRO A 331 -12.87 0.81 21.40
C PRO A 331 -12.36 -0.18 20.33
N LEU A 332 -12.44 -1.49 20.60
CA LEU A 332 -12.10 -2.56 19.66
C LEU A 332 -12.83 -2.45 18.30
N ARG A 333 -14.02 -1.82 18.29
CA ARG A 333 -14.79 -1.55 17.05
C ARG A 333 -14.09 -0.57 16.10
N SER A 334 -13.38 0.41 16.64
CA SER A 334 -12.68 1.44 15.85
C SER A 334 -11.57 0.83 14.97
N ASP A 335 -10.83 -0.14 15.50
CA ASP A 335 -9.78 -0.87 14.78
C ASP A 335 -10.35 -1.76 13.66
N GLN A 336 -11.52 -2.35 13.88
CA GLN A 336 -12.20 -3.16 12.87
C GLN A 336 -12.70 -2.28 11.72
N TYR A 337 -13.30 -1.13 12.03
CA TYR A 337 -13.76 -0.16 11.04
C TYR A 337 -12.61 0.42 10.22
N ILE A 338 -11.48 0.78 10.85
CA ILE A 338 -10.28 1.23 10.14
C ILE A 338 -9.83 0.17 9.13
N LYS A 339 -9.77 -1.11 9.53
CA LYS A 339 -9.37 -2.19 8.63
C LYS A 339 -10.34 -2.37 7.46
N MET A 340 -11.64 -2.29 7.70
CA MET A 340 -12.68 -2.41 6.67
C MET A 340 -12.63 -1.24 5.70
N CYS A 341 -12.54 -0.01 6.20
CA CYS A 341 -12.37 1.19 5.38
C CYS A 341 -11.06 1.16 4.59
N HIS A 342 -9.95 0.75 5.20
CA HIS A 342 -8.68 0.59 4.50
C HIS A 342 -8.77 -0.42 3.36
N GLN A 343 -9.43 -1.56 3.58
CA GLN A 343 -9.66 -2.56 2.53
C GLN A 343 -10.54 -2.05 1.39
N ALA A 344 -11.52 -1.20 1.68
CA ALA A 344 -12.36 -0.58 0.67
C ALA A 344 -11.64 0.53 -0.11
N LEU A 345 -10.64 1.20 0.50
CA LEU A 345 -9.91 2.31 -0.10
C LEU A 345 -8.67 1.86 -0.89
N VAL A 346 -7.93 0.85 -0.43
CA VAL A 346 -6.59 0.55 -0.97
C VAL A 346 -6.61 -0.64 -1.93
N SER A 347 -6.13 -0.41 -3.16
CA SER A 347 -5.74 -1.47 -4.08
C SER A 347 -4.35 -2.02 -3.71
N SER A 348 -4.15 -3.33 -3.86
CA SER A 348 -2.90 -4.03 -3.51
C SER A 348 -1.68 -3.63 -4.38
N GLU A 349 -1.90 -2.84 -5.43
CA GLU A 349 -0.90 -2.53 -6.47
C GLU A 349 0.18 -1.54 -6.00
N ASN A 350 -0.19 -0.51 -5.22
CA ASN A 350 0.78 0.49 -4.73
C ASN A 350 1.85 -0.13 -3.81
N LEU A 351 1.45 -1.08 -2.97
CA LEU A 351 2.39 -1.75 -2.06
C LEU A 351 3.38 -2.63 -2.84
N ALA A 352 2.91 -3.34 -3.86
CA ALA A 352 3.77 -4.14 -4.73
C ALA A 352 4.79 -3.28 -5.49
N GLN A 353 4.35 -2.13 -6.03
CA GLN A 353 5.21 -1.14 -6.68
C GLN A 353 6.31 -0.63 -5.74
N PHE A 354 5.96 -0.24 -4.52
CA PHE A 354 6.92 0.21 -3.51
C PHE A 354 7.92 -0.90 -3.14
N GLU A 355 7.47 -2.14 -2.97
CA GLU A 355 8.32 -3.29 -2.65
C GLU A 355 9.28 -3.64 -3.80
N ASP A 356 8.84 -3.54 -5.06
CA ASP A 356 9.60 -3.86 -6.28
C ASP A 356 10.78 -2.92 -6.55
N VAL A 357 10.74 -1.69 -6.04
CA VAL A 357 11.84 -0.73 -6.21
C VAL A 357 13.06 -1.21 -5.40
N GLY A 358 14.20 -1.39 -6.06
CA GLY A 358 15.45 -1.75 -5.39
C GLY A 358 15.92 -0.69 -4.38
N VAL A 359 16.76 -1.09 -3.43
CA VAL A 359 17.43 -0.18 -2.47
C VAL A 359 18.90 -0.05 -2.88
N PHE A 360 19.46 1.16 -2.83
CA PHE A 360 20.82 1.44 -3.25
C PHE A 360 21.53 2.37 -2.25
N ASN A 361 22.28 1.76 -1.33
CA ASN A 361 22.95 2.41 -0.19
C ASN A 361 23.92 3.59 -0.49
N ASP A 362 24.12 4.03 -1.74
CA ASP A 362 24.97 5.20 -2.06
C ASP A 362 24.14 6.46 -2.44
N GLY A 363 22.87 6.53 -2.02
CA GLY A 363 21.93 7.65 -2.20
C GLY A 363 22.09 8.82 -1.22
N ASP A 364 23.08 8.79 -0.31
CA ASP A 364 23.29 9.73 0.79
C ASP A 364 23.30 11.22 0.40
N TRP A 365 23.64 11.53 -0.85
CA TRP A 365 23.74 12.91 -1.32
C TRP A 365 22.39 13.64 -1.23
N LEU A 366 21.26 12.97 -1.46
CA LEU A 366 19.94 13.61 -1.39
C LEU A 366 19.62 14.04 0.03
N PHE A 367 19.94 13.20 1.02
CA PHE A 367 19.75 13.49 2.44
C PHE A 367 20.67 14.59 2.94
N GLN A 368 21.79 14.83 2.26
CA GLN A 368 22.70 15.95 2.51
C GLN A 368 22.29 17.20 1.73
N HIS A 369 21.44 17.10 0.71
CA HIS A 369 21.06 18.22 -0.14
C HIS A 369 20.31 19.30 0.67
N PRO A 370 20.76 20.57 0.68
CA PRO A 370 20.21 21.61 1.55
C PRO A 370 18.70 21.84 1.35
N VAL A 371 18.24 21.82 0.10
CA VAL A 371 16.82 21.99 -0.23
C VAL A 371 15.96 20.86 0.31
N TYR A 372 16.43 19.61 0.19
CA TYR A 372 15.68 18.45 0.66
C TYR A 372 15.59 18.46 2.19
N ARG A 373 16.69 18.73 2.89
CA ARG A 373 16.68 18.88 4.36
C ARG A 373 15.73 19.99 4.82
N CYS A 374 15.75 21.13 4.14
CA CYS A 374 14.85 22.23 4.47
C CYS A 374 13.37 21.82 4.31
N TRP A 375 13.01 21.19 3.19
CA TRP A 375 11.66 20.69 2.94
C TRP A 375 11.24 19.57 3.93
N ARG A 376 12.17 18.66 4.26
CA ARG A 376 11.94 17.55 5.19
C ARG A 376 11.65 18.05 6.61
N ASP A 377 12.48 18.96 7.09
CA ASP A 377 12.56 19.29 8.52
C ASP A 377 11.74 20.53 8.92
N LYS A 378 11.56 21.50 8.01
CA LYS A 378 10.84 22.74 8.34
C LYS A 378 9.36 22.68 8.00
N THR A 379 8.57 23.51 8.68
CA THR A 379 7.19 23.82 8.28
C THR A 379 7.24 24.71 7.05
N PRO A 380 6.53 24.36 5.96
CA PRO A 380 6.49 25.20 4.77
C PRO A 380 5.59 26.43 4.99
N ASP A 381 6.03 27.57 4.45
CA ASP A 381 5.34 28.86 4.61
C ASP A 381 4.31 29.13 3.51
N ASN A 382 4.47 28.45 2.36
CA ASN A 382 3.63 28.62 1.18
C ASN A 382 3.74 27.39 0.26
N GLU A 383 2.90 27.33 -0.77
CA GLU A 383 2.87 26.21 -1.74
C GLU A 383 4.24 25.93 -2.37
N SER A 384 5.01 26.97 -2.72
CA SER A 384 6.31 26.81 -3.37
C SER A 384 7.38 26.15 -2.51
N THR A 385 7.29 26.33 -1.18
CA THR A 385 8.18 25.70 -0.20
C THR A 385 7.67 24.33 0.25
N ALA A 386 6.35 24.08 0.13
CA ALA A 386 5.73 22.79 0.42
C ALA A 386 5.91 21.78 -0.72
N PHE A 387 6.03 22.24 -1.97
CA PHE A 387 6.13 21.39 -3.16
C PHE A 387 7.58 21.28 -3.66
N LEU A 388 8.15 20.08 -3.55
CA LEU A 388 9.47 19.70 -4.06
C LEU A 388 9.34 18.71 -5.22
N THR A 389 10.15 18.87 -6.26
CA THR A 389 10.17 17.98 -7.43
C THR A 389 11.57 17.44 -7.70
N LEU A 390 11.70 16.12 -7.80
CA LEU A 390 12.87 15.41 -8.29
C LEU A 390 12.74 15.18 -9.80
N LYS A 391 13.52 15.91 -10.60
CA LYS A 391 13.59 15.75 -12.06
C LYS A 391 14.84 14.99 -12.47
N GLY A 392 14.71 14.09 -13.43
CA GLY A 392 15.86 13.38 -13.98
C GLY A 392 15.50 12.47 -15.14
N ASN A 393 16.50 12.03 -15.88
CA ASN A 393 16.32 11.15 -17.03
C ASN A 393 15.75 9.76 -16.66
N PRO A 394 15.15 9.02 -17.62
CA PRO A 394 14.75 7.63 -17.39
C PRO A 394 15.94 6.78 -16.89
N GLY A 395 15.73 5.98 -15.84
CA GLY A 395 16.79 5.14 -15.28
C GLY A 395 17.83 5.88 -14.42
N ALA A 396 17.61 7.15 -14.08
CA ALA A 396 18.49 7.94 -13.19
C ALA A 396 18.36 7.56 -11.69
N GLY A 397 17.54 6.58 -11.32
CA GLY A 397 17.41 6.16 -9.90
C GLY A 397 16.43 6.99 -9.05
N LYS A 398 15.52 7.77 -9.69
CA LYS A 398 14.49 8.57 -8.99
C LYS A 398 13.67 7.75 -7.99
N SER A 399 13.11 6.62 -8.42
CA SER A 399 12.28 5.75 -7.59
C SER A 399 13.05 5.17 -6.41
N VAL A 400 14.34 4.83 -6.61
CA VAL A 400 15.22 4.33 -5.55
C VAL A 400 15.43 5.39 -4.48
N LEU A 401 15.79 6.62 -4.88
CA LEU A 401 15.91 7.75 -3.95
C LEU A 401 14.58 8.07 -3.26
N MET A 402 13.45 7.95 -3.96
CA MET A 402 12.12 8.14 -3.38
C MET A 402 11.82 7.10 -2.30
N LYS A 403 12.14 5.83 -2.57
CA LYS A 403 11.98 4.74 -1.59
C LYS A 403 12.84 4.95 -0.37
N GLU A 404 14.11 5.32 -0.55
CA GLU A 404 15.00 5.62 0.57
C GLU A 404 14.52 6.82 1.38
N ALA A 405 14.01 7.88 0.73
CA ALA A 405 13.41 9.03 1.40
C ALA A 405 12.16 8.66 2.21
N VAL A 406 11.30 7.78 1.69
CA VAL A 406 10.15 7.22 2.40
C VAL A 406 10.61 6.43 3.63
N LEU A 407 11.62 5.57 3.48
CA LEU A 407 12.14 4.74 4.57
C LEU A 407 12.82 5.60 5.66
N ASP A 408 13.64 6.58 5.29
CA ASP A 408 14.32 7.51 6.22
C ASP A 408 13.29 8.26 7.09
N ASN A 409 12.29 8.87 6.45
CA ASN A 409 11.27 9.62 7.18
C ASN A 409 10.32 8.71 7.98
N GLY A 410 10.07 7.48 7.52
CA GLY A 410 9.23 6.51 8.23
C GLY A 410 9.79 6.10 9.59
N LEU A 411 11.08 6.33 9.83
CA LEU A 411 11.68 6.13 11.15
C LEU A 411 11.20 7.18 12.15
N ASP A 412 10.87 8.41 11.73
CA ASP A 412 10.51 9.55 12.58
C ASP A 412 9.04 9.50 13.04
N PRO A 413 8.77 9.32 14.36
CA PRO A 413 7.41 9.23 14.89
C PRO A 413 6.62 10.56 14.80
N SER A 414 7.29 11.68 14.54
CA SER A 414 6.64 12.98 14.31
C SER A 414 6.25 13.20 12.85
N VAL A 415 6.49 12.22 11.97
CA VAL A 415 6.21 12.29 10.54
C VAL A 415 5.23 11.17 10.16
N ILE A 416 4.10 11.54 9.55
CA ILE A 416 3.22 10.61 8.83
C ILE A 416 3.66 10.59 7.37
N VAL A 417 4.11 9.43 6.92
CA VAL A 417 4.67 9.23 5.57
C VAL A 417 3.63 8.58 4.68
N ILE A 418 3.18 9.32 3.67
CA ILE A 418 2.22 8.82 2.69
C ILE A 418 2.98 8.65 1.38
N ASN A 419 2.86 7.51 0.72
CA ASN A 419 3.55 7.28 -0.55
C ASN A 419 2.64 6.69 -1.61
N HIS A 420 2.82 7.12 -2.85
CA HIS A 420 2.14 6.57 -4.01
C HIS A 420 3.14 6.41 -5.15
N PHE A 421 3.41 5.15 -5.52
CA PHE A 421 4.30 4.79 -6.62
C PHE A 421 3.42 4.44 -7.82
N CYS A 422 3.43 5.33 -8.81
CA CYS A 422 2.54 5.28 -9.96
C CYS A 422 2.73 3.98 -10.76
N SER A 423 1.62 3.33 -11.13
CA SER A 423 1.61 2.06 -11.86
C SER A 423 0.86 2.16 -13.18
N GLN A 424 1.36 1.46 -14.20
CA GLN A 424 0.67 1.28 -15.49
C GLN A 424 -0.60 0.42 -15.40
N SER A 425 -0.79 -0.35 -14.32
CA SER A 425 -1.98 -1.19 -14.13
C SER A 425 -3.29 -0.39 -14.04
N HIS A 426 -3.20 0.91 -13.76
CA HIS A 426 -4.31 1.84 -13.91
C HIS A 426 -4.35 2.43 -15.32
N GLN A 427 -4.41 1.57 -16.35
CA GLN A 427 -5.11 2.02 -17.55
C GLN A 427 -6.59 2.10 -17.17
N PRO A 428 -7.19 3.31 -17.16
CA PRO A 428 -8.63 3.40 -16.98
C PRO A 428 -9.30 2.54 -18.05
N ASN A 429 -10.43 1.96 -17.70
CA ASN A 429 -11.22 1.09 -18.58
C ASN A 429 -11.65 1.77 -19.89
N GLN A 430 -11.30 3.03 -20.14
CA GLN A 430 -11.86 3.90 -21.14
C GLN A 430 -10.76 4.81 -21.69
N GLY A 431 -10.64 4.91 -23.02
CA GLY A 431 -9.79 5.87 -23.72
C GLY A 431 -10.24 7.33 -23.57
N GLN A 432 -10.68 7.72 -22.37
CA GLN A 432 -10.84 9.10 -21.93
C GLN A 432 -9.87 9.30 -20.78
N ALA A 433 -9.09 10.38 -20.79
CA ALA A 433 -8.27 10.76 -19.63
C ALA A 433 -9.21 10.98 -18.43
N SER A 434 -9.33 9.97 -17.55
CA SER A 434 -10.45 9.92 -16.60
C SER A 434 -10.04 10.41 -15.20
N PRO A 435 -10.96 11.03 -14.45
CA PRO A 435 -10.87 11.31 -13.01
C PRO A 435 -10.51 10.11 -12.11
N GLU A 436 -10.44 8.88 -12.65
CA GLU A 436 -10.25 7.64 -11.89
C GLU A 436 -8.82 7.49 -11.35
N TYR A 437 -7.81 8.01 -12.06
CA TYR A 437 -6.41 7.92 -11.60
C TYR A 437 -6.15 8.79 -10.36
N VAL A 438 -6.57 10.06 -10.41
CA VAL A 438 -6.52 10.97 -9.25
C VAL A 438 -7.35 10.39 -8.10
N THR A 439 -8.51 9.81 -8.41
CA THR A 439 -9.34 9.09 -7.42
C THR A 439 -8.56 7.96 -6.74
N SER A 440 -7.78 7.17 -7.48
CA SER A 440 -6.95 6.10 -6.92
C SER A 440 -5.85 6.62 -5.99
N ILE A 441 -5.14 7.68 -6.41
CA ILE A 441 -4.17 8.36 -5.54
C ILE A 441 -4.85 8.80 -4.24
N CYS A 442 -5.99 9.48 -4.33
CA CYS A 442 -6.74 9.95 -3.17
C CYS A 442 -7.15 8.81 -2.23
N ARG A 443 -7.65 7.69 -2.78
CA ARG A 443 -8.04 6.54 -1.96
C ARG A 443 -6.83 5.88 -1.30
N SER A 444 -5.72 5.75 -2.03
CA SER A 444 -4.45 5.24 -1.49
C SER A 444 -3.92 6.13 -0.37
N MET A 445 -3.95 7.45 -0.55
CA MET A 445 -3.54 8.44 0.46
C MET A 445 -4.42 8.36 1.69
N LEU A 446 -5.75 8.37 1.52
CA LEU A 446 -6.70 8.30 2.62
C LEU A 446 -6.55 6.97 3.37
N GLY A 447 -6.43 5.85 2.67
CA GLY A 447 -6.18 4.53 3.26
C GLY A 447 -4.91 4.49 4.11
N GLN A 448 -3.80 5.05 3.61
CA GLN A 448 -2.55 5.11 4.38
C GLN A 448 -2.66 6.02 5.60
N LEU A 449 -3.30 7.18 5.45
CA LEU A 449 -3.55 8.12 6.54
C LEU A 449 -4.32 7.45 7.68
N ILE A 450 -5.45 6.81 7.39
CA ILE A 450 -6.28 6.20 8.43
C ILE A 450 -5.60 5.04 9.16
N LEU A 451 -4.61 4.38 8.53
CA LEU A 451 -3.81 3.34 9.17
C LEU A 451 -2.68 3.90 10.04
N GLN A 452 -2.07 5.01 9.61
CA GLN A 452 -0.89 5.58 10.28
C GLN A 452 -1.23 6.57 11.37
N VAL A 453 -2.44 7.15 11.36
CA VAL A 453 -2.89 8.02 12.45
C VAL A 453 -2.87 7.24 13.77
N PRO A 454 -2.19 7.76 14.82
CA PRO A 454 -2.15 7.11 16.12
C PRO A 454 -3.55 6.82 16.63
N LYS A 455 -3.80 5.59 17.04
CA LYS A 455 -5.15 5.13 17.46
C LYS A 455 -5.73 5.93 18.62
N THR A 456 -4.86 6.61 19.38
CA THR A 456 -5.17 7.49 20.52
C THR A 456 -5.74 8.84 20.09
N GLN A 457 -5.78 9.14 18.79
CA GLN A 457 -6.32 10.37 18.23
C GLN A 457 -7.70 10.11 17.60
N CYS A 458 -8.46 11.19 17.41
CA CYS A 458 -9.85 11.08 16.94
C CYS A 458 -9.87 10.55 15.51
N ILE A 459 -10.42 9.35 15.33
CA ILE A 459 -10.83 8.84 14.04
C ILE A 459 -12.02 9.69 13.63
N SER A 460 -11.86 10.50 12.57
CA SER A 460 -12.91 11.42 12.10
C SER A 460 -14.27 10.71 12.04
N GLU A 461 -15.35 11.41 12.41
CA GLU A 461 -16.72 10.87 12.41
C GLU A 461 -17.05 10.10 11.12
N VAL A 462 -16.55 10.60 9.98
CA VAL A 462 -16.72 10.00 8.65
C VAL A 462 -16.25 8.55 8.56
N ILE A 463 -15.06 8.22 9.09
CA ILE A 463 -14.51 6.85 9.02
C ILE A 463 -15.33 5.90 9.90
N SER A 464 -15.86 6.40 11.02
CA SER A 464 -16.72 5.63 11.90
C SER A 464 -18.05 5.29 11.21
N THR A 465 -18.66 6.27 10.53
CA THR A 465 -19.88 6.05 9.73
C THR A 465 -19.64 5.06 8.60
N TRP A 466 -18.55 5.19 7.84
CA TRP A 466 -18.21 4.25 6.77
C TRP A 466 -18.00 2.82 7.29
N GLY A 467 -17.31 2.67 8.41
CA GLY A 467 -17.12 1.37 9.05
C GLY A 467 -18.44 0.72 9.45
N GLU A 468 -19.36 1.48 10.04
CA GLU A 468 -20.71 1.01 10.35
C GLU A 468 -21.51 0.60 9.11
N ASP A 469 -21.43 1.37 8.03
CA ASP A 469 -22.16 1.07 6.80
C ASP A 469 -21.63 -0.18 6.09
N ILE A 470 -20.30 -0.38 6.06
CA ILE A 470 -19.69 -1.61 5.54
C ILE A 470 -20.05 -2.80 6.42
N GLU A 471 -20.06 -2.64 7.75
CA GLU A 471 -20.44 -3.72 8.67
C GLU A 471 -21.91 -4.11 8.50
N ARG A 472 -22.82 -3.14 8.37
CA ARG A 472 -24.26 -3.39 8.16
C ARG A 472 -24.54 -4.01 6.79
N ASN A 473 -23.83 -3.59 5.74
CA ASN A 473 -24.01 -4.10 4.39
C ASN A 473 -22.70 -4.06 3.59
N PRO A 474 -21.90 -5.14 3.58
CA PRO A 474 -20.56 -5.15 2.97
C PRO A 474 -20.56 -4.74 1.50
N ASN A 475 -21.57 -5.19 0.72
CA ASN A 475 -21.64 -4.89 -0.71
C ASN A 475 -22.06 -3.43 -0.96
N ALA A 476 -23.01 -2.89 -0.20
CA ALA A 476 -23.47 -1.51 -0.37
C ALA A 476 -22.50 -0.48 0.24
N GLY A 477 -21.88 -0.79 1.38
CA GLY A 477 -20.91 0.08 2.06
C GLY A 477 -19.63 0.26 1.25
N CYS A 478 -19.05 -0.84 0.73
CA CYS A 478 -17.91 -0.74 -0.18
C CYS A 478 -18.26 0.01 -1.47
N TRP A 479 -19.47 -0.18 -1.98
CA TRP A 479 -19.96 0.53 -3.15
C TRP A 479 -20.07 2.05 -2.94
N LEU A 480 -20.50 2.50 -1.75
CA LEU A 480 -20.59 3.93 -1.41
C LEU A 480 -19.20 4.60 -1.41
N ILE A 481 -18.20 3.98 -0.77
CA ILE A 481 -16.82 4.48 -0.74
C ILE A 481 -16.23 4.55 -2.17
N ASN A 482 -16.57 3.57 -3.01
CA ASN A 482 -16.15 3.53 -4.40
C ASN A 482 -16.80 4.59 -5.31
N ARG A 483 -17.79 5.36 -4.85
CA ARG A 483 -18.41 6.47 -5.59
C ARG A 483 -18.01 7.86 -5.12
N LEU A 484 -17.14 7.95 -4.10
CA LEU A 484 -16.64 9.25 -3.65
C LEU A 484 -15.90 9.96 -4.79
N THR A 485 -16.26 11.23 -5.01
CA THR A 485 -15.59 12.09 -6.00
C THR A 485 -14.20 12.50 -5.49
N VAL A 486 -13.33 12.95 -6.40
CA VAL A 486 -11.99 13.48 -6.04
C VAL A 486 -12.09 14.59 -4.99
N GLY A 487 -13.06 15.50 -5.12
CA GLY A 487 -13.29 16.58 -4.16
C GLY A 487 -13.72 16.06 -2.78
N GLN A 488 -14.61 15.06 -2.73
CA GLN A 488 -15.01 14.42 -1.47
C GLN A 488 -13.84 13.69 -0.81
N LEU A 489 -13.01 12.98 -1.58
CA LEU A 489 -11.83 12.31 -1.03
C LEU A 489 -10.81 13.33 -0.50
N ARG A 490 -10.61 14.45 -1.21
CA ARG A 490 -9.72 15.53 -0.76
C ARG A 490 -10.16 16.13 0.57
N GLU A 491 -11.45 16.46 0.71
CA GLU A 491 -12.00 16.99 1.95
C GLU A 491 -11.77 16.02 3.12
N ASN A 492 -12.00 14.72 2.90
CA ASN A 492 -11.76 13.69 3.93
C ASN A 492 -10.29 13.59 4.32
N ILE A 493 -9.37 13.67 3.35
CA ILE A 493 -7.92 13.70 3.61
C ILE A 493 -7.56 14.89 4.50
N ILE A 494 -8.06 16.09 4.16
CA ILE A 494 -7.80 17.31 4.92
C ILE A 494 -8.39 17.22 6.33
N GLN A 495 -9.62 16.71 6.46
CA GLN A 495 -10.27 16.54 7.76
C GLN A 495 -9.45 15.60 8.66
N VAL A 496 -8.98 14.47 8.13
CA VAL A 496 -8.12 13.55 8.89
C VAL A 496 -6.80 14.21 9.28
N MET A 497 -6.13 14.92 8.36
CA MET A 497 -4.89 15.64 8.70
C MET A 497 -5.12 16.73 9.75
N ARG A 498 -6.20 17.50 9.63
CA ARG A 498 -6.58 18.57 10.57
C ARG A 498 -6.80 18.03 11.99
N SER A 499 -7.54 16.94 12.12
CA SER A 499 -7.81 16.29 13.41
C SER A 499 -6.55 15.69 14.06
N ASN A 500 -5.48 15.49 13.30
CA ASN A 500 -4.25 14.80 13.72
C ASN A 500 -2.99 15.67 13.55
N ARG A 501 -3.14 16.99 13.52
CA ARG A 501 -2.05 17.97 13.30
C ARG A 501 -1.02 18.03 14.44
N THR A 502 -1.34 17.48 15.61
CA THR A 502 -0.43 17.36 16.76
C THR A 502 -0.43 15.92 17.23
N ASN A 503 0.70 15.40 17.72
CA ASN A 503 0.78 14.08 18.32
C ASN A 503 0.14 14.04 19.72
N VAL A 504 0.14 12.87 20.36
CA VAL A 504 -0.40 12.68 21.71
C VAL A 504 0.32 13.51 22.77
N LEU A 505 1.56 13.93 22.49
CA LEU A 505 2.38 14.80 23.36
C LEU A 505 2.17 16.29 23.05
N GLY A 506 1.24 16.66 22.15
CA GLY A 506 0.96 18.03 21.75
C GLY A 506 1.97 18.64 20.78
N GLN A 507 2.94 17.87 20.28
CA GLN A 507 3.94 18.34 19.32
C GLN A 507 3.38 18.32 17.89
N PRO A 508 3.78 19.25 17.01
CA PRO A 508 3.28 19.32 15.65
C PRO A 508 3.67 18.08 14.83
N MET A 509 2.69 17.48 14.16
CA MET A 509 2.89 16.38 13.22
C MET A 509 3.22 16.91 11.83
N ARG A 510 4.16 16.25 11.16
CA ARG A 510 4.53 16.51 9.77
C ARG A 510 3.90 15.47 8.85
N PHE A 511 3.21 15.91 7.82
CA PHE A 511 2.70 15.04 6.75
C PHE A 511 3.66 15.16 5.56
N ARG A 512 4.25 14.05 5.13
CA ARG A 512 5.18 14.01 3.99
C ARG A 512 4.64 13.05 2.95
N LEU A 513 4.22 13.60 1.82
CA LEU A 513 3.63 12.87 0.70
C LEU A 513 4.69 12.66 -0.39
N TYR A 514 4.91 11.41 -0.77
CA TYR A 514 5.86 10.99 -1.80
C TYR A 514 5.10 10.45 -3.00
N ILE A 515 5.17 11.13 -4.14
CA ILE A 515 4.53 10.70 -5.40
C ILE A 515 5.63 10.33 -6.40
N ASP A 516 5.86 9.02 -6.58
CA ASP A 516 6.86 8.54 -7.52
C ASP A 516 6.27 8.27 -8.89
N GLY A 517 6.99 8.65 -9.95
CA GLY A 517 6.75 8.15 -11.29
C GLY A 517 5.52 8.76 -11.98
N ILE A 518 5.20 10.04 -11.75
CA ILE A 518 3.99 10.66 -12.34
C ILE A 518 3.90 10.53 -13.88
N ASN A 519 5.03 10.34 -14.57
CA ASN A 519 5.00 10.12 -16.02
C ASN A 519 4.37 8.78 -16.42
N ASP A 520 4.27 7.83 -15.50
CA ASP A 520 3.60 6.55 -15.71
C ASP A 520 2.07 6.65 -15.61
N CYS A 521 1.53 7.82 -15.28
CA CYS A 521 0.09 8.10 -15.22
C CYS A 521 -0.56 8.38 -16.59
N GLU A 522 0.24 8.64 -17.65
CA GLU A 522 -0.32 8.89 -18.98
C GLU A 522 -0.67 7.58 -19.71
N GLY A 523 -1.92 7.47 -20.16
CA GLY A 523 -2.36 6.43 -21.07
C GLY A 523 -1.83 6.64 -22.49
N ASP A 524 -1.81 5.58 -23.29
CA ASP A 524 -1.22 5.57 -24.64
C ASP A 524 -1.92 6.45 -25.69
N HIS A 525 -3.07 7.04 -25.35
CA HIS A 525 -3.93 7.78 -26.27
C HIS A 525 -3.86 9.31 -26.11
N SER A 526 -2.86 9.85 -25.39
CA SER A 526 -2.80 11.30 -25.13
C SER A 526 -2.13 12.13 -26.23
N GLU A 527 -1.81 11.55 -27.39
CA GLU A 527 -1.58 12.34 -28.59
C GLU A 527 -2.93 12.78 -29.15
N CYS A 528 -3.15 14.10 -29.17
CA CYS A 528 -4.30 14.78 -29.80
C CYS A 528 -5.63 14.75 -29.03
N LEU A 529 -5.75 15.55 -27.97
CA LEU A 529 -7.02 16.26 -27.72
C LEU A 529 -6.87 17.71 -28.20
N PRO A 530 -7.56 18.12 -29.28
CA PRO A 530 -7.60 19.50 -29.77
C PRO A 530 -8.27 20.50 -28.80
N SER A 531 -8.64 20.06 -27.61
CA SER A 531 -9.63 20.70 -26.76
C SER A 531 -9.12 20.96 -25.34
N GLY A 532 -7.99 21.66 -25.18
CA GLY A 532 -7.60 22.41 -23.96
C GLY A 532 -7.64 21.73 -22.58
N LYS A 533 -7.93 20.43 -22.49
CA LYS A 533 -8.05 19.65 -21.25
C LYS A 533 -6.72 18.92 -21.06
N GLY A 534 -5.91 19.36 -20.11
CA GLY A 534 -4.58 18.81 -19.86
C GLY A 534 -4.56 17.31 -19.56
N GLY A 535 -3.45 16.65 -19.87
CA GLY A 535 -3.24 15.21 -19.66
C GLY A 535 -3.28 14.79 -18.18
N CYS A 536 -3.27 13.47 -17.93
CA CYS A 536 -3.41 12.90 -16.58
C CYS A 536 -2.38 13.45 -15.57
N GLN A 537 -1.14 13.67 -16.00
CA GLN A 537 -0.09 14.29 -15.18
C GLN A 537 -0.51 15.68 -14.67
N LEU A 538 -1.05 16.54 -15.55
CA LEU A 538 -1.49 17.87 -15.17
C LEU A 538 -2.67 17.82 -14.19
N SER A 539 -3.57 16.85 -14.35
CA SER A 539 -4.68 16.63 -13.40
C SER A 539 -4.17 16.24 -12.01
N VAL A 540 -3.16 15.37 -11.91
CA VAL A 540 -2.53 15.01 -10.64
C VAL A 540 -1.81 16.22 -10.03
N MET A 541 -1.02 16.96 -10.82
CA MET A 541 -0.32 18.17 -10.34
C MET A 541 -1.29 19.24 -9.84
N THR A 542 -2.38 19.48 -10.58
CA THR A 542 -3.48 20.38 -10.19
C THR A 542 -4.12 19.94 -8.87
N PHE A 543 -4.40 18.65 -8.72
CA PHE A 543 -4.94 18.09 -7.47
C PHE A 543 -4.00 18.31 -6.28
N LEU A 544 -2.70 18.03 -6.43
CA LEU A 544 -1.71 18.23 -5.37
C LEU A 544 -1.58 19.71 -5.00
N SER A 545 -1.65 20.61 -5.97
CA SER A 545 -1.67 22.06 -5.73
C SER A 545 -2.91 22.48 -4.94
N GLN A 546 -4.09 21.99 -5.33
CA GLN A 546 -5.35 22.26 -4.61
C GLN A 546 -5.32 21.72 -3.17
N LEU A 547 -4.73 20.54 -2.96
CA LEU A 547 -4.56 19.98 -1.62
C LEU A 547 -3.68 20.89 -0.74
N LEU A 548 -2.57 21.42 -1.27
CA LEU A 548 -1.73 22.38 -0.54
C LEU A 548 -2.46 23.70 -0.26
N ALA A 549 -3.16 24.24 -1.26
CA ALA A 549 -3.93 25.49 -1.15
C ALA A 549 -4.98 25.43 -0.05
N GLU A 550 -5.61 24.26 0.15
CA GLU A 550 -6.61 24.05 1.20
C GLU A 550 -5.96 23.72 2.55
N ALA A 551 -4.87 22.96 2.59
CA ALA A 551 -4.26 22.49 3.83
C ALA A 551 -3.39 23.53 4.56
N LEU A 552 -2.60 24.34 3.83
CA LEU A 552 -1.66 25.30 4.43
C LEU A 552 -2.37 26.39 5.26
N PRO A 553 -3.47 27.03 4.81
CA PRO A 553 -4.20 28.02 5.61
C PRO A 553 -4.75 27.46 6.93
N GLN A 554 -4.92 26.15 7.03
CA GLN A 554 -5.40 25.46 8.22
C GLN A 554 -4.27 25.04 9.19
N GLN A 555 -3.04 25.52 8.94
CA GLN A 555 -1.83 25.21 9.71
C GLN A 555 -1.48 23.72 9.73
N ILE A 556 -1.78 23.00 8.65
CA ILE A 556 -1.35 21.61 8.47
C ILE A 556 0.07 21.62 7.90
N ASN A 557 1.04 21.00 8.62
CA ASN A 557 2.42 20.89 8.15
C ASN A 557 2.55 19.78 7.10
N ILE A 558 2.14 20.08 5.87
CA ILE A 558 2.18 19.17 4.72
C ILE A 558 3.31 19.53 3.75
N GLY A 559 4.09 18.54 3.32
CA GLY A 559 5.06 18.66 2.24
C GLY A 559 4.84 17.59 1.19
N ILE A 560 4.97 17.94 -0.09
CA ILE A 560 4.83 17.02 -1.23
C ILE A 560 6.18 16.93 -1.96
N LEU A 561 6.68 15.71 -2.12
CA LEU A 561 7.83 15.39 -2.95
C LEU A 561 7.38 14.52 -4.11
N MET A 562 7.60 14.99 -5.34
CA MET A 562 7.18 14.29 -6.55
C MET A 562 8.37 13.97 -7.45
N SER A 563 8.43 12.78 -8.05
CA SER A 563 9.42 12.47 -9.10
C SER A 563 8.80 12.54 -10.50
N ARG A 564 9.54 13.14 -11.45
CA ARG A 564 9.11 13.24 -12.86
C ARG A 564 10.28 13.30 -13.86
N GLN A 565 9.97 13.19 -15.15
CA GLN A 565 10.92 13.42 -16.24
C GLN A 565 10.93 14.90 -16.65
N TYR A 566 11.88 15.30 -17.50
CA TYR A 566 11.99 16.67 -18.00
C TYR A 566 10.82 17.09 -18.90
N VAL A 567 10.17 16.13 -19.54
CA VAL A 567 9.11 16.32 -20.55
C VAL A 567 7.93 15.43 -20.16
N PRO A 568 6.66 15.85 -20.38
CA PRO A 568 6.21 17.13 -20.96
C PRO A 568 6.38 18.32 -19.99
N ILE A 569 6.41 19.54 -20.55
CA ILE A 569 6.43 20.82 -19.82
C ILE A 569 5.08 21.51 -20.04
N TYR A 570 4.36 21.85 -18.97
CA TYR A 570 3.02 22.44 -19.04
C TYR A 570 3.00 23.98 -18.86
N GLY A 571 4.17 24.62 -18.81
CA GLY A 571 4.31 26.08 -18.71
C GLY A 571 3.69 26.63 -17.42
N ASP A 572 2.94 27.74 -17.53
CA ASP A 572 2.28 28.43 -16.40
C ASP A 572 1.22 27.58 -15.68
N ASN A 573 0.80 26.45 -16.26
CA ASN A 573 -0.12 25.52 -15.63
C ASN A 573 0.57 24.59 -14.62
N GLU A 574 1.91 24.59 -14.53
CA GLU A 574 2.61 23.79 -13.52
C GLU A 574 2.56 24.47 -12.14
N PRO A 575 2.30 23.72 -11.05
CA PRO A 575 2.45 24.23 -9.70
C PRO A 575 3.87 24.74 -9.46
N ARG A 576 3.98 25.85 -8.76
CA ARG A 576 5.28 26.39 -8.33
C ARG A 576 5.92 25.41 -7.37
N ALA A 577 7.01 24.78 -7.79
CA ALA A 577 7.74 23.80 -7.00
C ALA A 577 9.25 24.04 -7.08
N ILE A 578 9.96 23.74 -5.99
CA ILE A 578 11.42 23.71 -6.01
C ILE A 578 11.87 22.45 -6.77
N VAL A 579 12.89 22.55 -7.61
CA VAL A 579 13.36 21.45 -8.46
C VAL A 579 14.76 21.00 -8.03
N ILE A 580 14.93 19.69 -7.83
CA ILE A 580 16.23 19.02 -7.70
C ILE A 580 16.44 18.20 -8.99
N GLU A 581 17.51 18.50 -9.72
CA GLU A 581 17.87 17.79 -10.95
C GLU A 581 18.90 16.70 -10.65
N LEU A 582 18.49 15.42 -10.75
CA LEU A 582 19.34 14.28 -10.42
C LEU A 582 20.61 14.20 -11.26
N ASP A 583 20.53 14.57 -12.54
CA ASP A 583 21.62 14.44 -13.49
C ASP A 583 22.85 15.29 -13.08
N LYS A 584 22.65 16.35 -12.29
CA LYS A 584 23.74 17.19 -11.74
C LYS A 584 24.50 16.54 -10.57
N HIS A 585 23.96 15.46 -9.98
CA HIS A 585 24.47 14.89 -8.74
C HIS A 585 24.81 13.39 -8.84
N ASN A 586 24.30 12.69 -9.85
CA ASN A 586 24.39 11.22 -9.93
C ASN A 586 25.70 10.64 -10.48
N LYS A 587 26.55 11.44 -11.14
CA LYS A 587 27.74 10.94 -11.85
C LYS A 587 28.65 10.06 -10.99
N HIS A 588 28.91 10.48 -9.74
CA HIS A 588 29.77 9.73 -8.83
C HIS A 588 29.13 8.39 -8.40
N SER A 589 27.83 8.38 -8.10
CA SER A 589 27.11 7.17 -7.70
C SER A 589 27.01 6.14 -8.84
N VAL A 590 26.83 6.59 -10.09
CA VAL A 590 26.86 5.70 -11.27
C VAL A 590 28.25 5.12 -11.49
N GLN A 591 29.32 5.91 -11.30
CA GLN A 591 30.69 5.40 -11.38
C GLN A 591 30.98 4.32 -10.33
N ALA A 592 30.58 4.55 -9.07
CA ALA A 592 30.71 3.57 -7.99
C ALA A 592 29.97 2.26 -8.32
N PHE A 593 28.76 2.36 -8.91
CA PHE A 593 28.01 1.21 -9.39
C PHE A 593 28.76 0.42 -10.48
N ILE A 594 29.31 1.09 -11.49
CA ILE A 594 30.06 0.42 -12.57
C ILE A 594 31.26 -0.35 -12.00
N VAL A 595 32.06 0.29 -11.13
CA VAL A 595 33.20 -0.37 -10.47
C VAL A 595 32.74 -1.63 -9.73
N LYS A 596 31.66 -1.51 -8.95
CA LYS A 596 31.09 -2.64 -8.21
C LYS A 596 30.65 -3.80 -9.12
N GLN A 597 30.12 -3.52 -10.31
CA GLN A 597 29.75 -4.56 -11.28
C GLN A 597 30.99 -5.19 -11.93
N LEU A 598 31.98 -4.39 -12.32
CA LEU A 598 33.19 -4.89 -12.99
C LEU A 598 34.06 -5.76 -12.07
N ARG A 599 34.04 -5.54 -10.74
CA ARG A 599 34.68 -6.42 -9.76
C ARG A 599 34.27 -7.89 -9.88
N LYS A 600 33.10 -8.18 -10.44
CA LYS A 600 32.62 -9.56 -10.67
C LYS A 600 33.47 -10.35 -11.67
N LEU A 601 34.32 -9.67 -12.46
CA LEU A 601 35.27 -10.31 -13.37
C LEU A 601 36.39 -11.07 -12.65
N ASN A 602 36.65 -10.78 -11.36
CA ASN A 602 37.75 -11.35 -10.58
C ASN A 602 39.14 -11.18 -11.24
N ASP A 603 39.33 -10.14 -12.05
CA ASP A 603 40.58 -9.78 -12.73
C ASP A 603 40.78 -8.27 -12.59
N HIS A 604 41.70 -7.88 -11.71
CA HIS A 604 41.89 -6.48 -11.32
C HIS A 604 42.48 -5.62 -12.45
N ASP A 605 43.34 -6.21 -13.27
CA ASP A 605 43.97 -5.54 -14.40
C ASP A 605 42.96 -5.29 -15.52
N ARG A 606 42.09 -6.28 -15.78
CA ARG A 606 40.97 -6.13 -16.70
C ARG A 606 39.92 -5.15 -16.16
N GLU A 607 39.58 -5.22 -14.87
CA GLU A 607 38.68 -4.26 -14.21
C GLU A 607 39.15 -2.81 -14.40
N LEU A 608 40.41 -2.51 -14.05
CA LEU A 608 40.94 -1.14 -14.11
C LEU A 608 40.99 -0.62 -15.56
N ARG A 609 41.41 -1.45 -16.53
CA ARG A 609 41.41 -1.09 -17.95
C ARG A 609 40.01 -0.76 -18.47
N LEU A 610 39.04 -1.63 -18.20
CA LEU A 610 37.66 -1.45 -18.64
C LEU A 610 37.02 -0.22 -17.97
N TYR A 611 37.32 0.01 -16.68
CA TYR A 611 36.84 1.19 -15.96
C TYR A 611 37.40 2.49 -16.54
N LEU A 612 38.71 2.57 -16.81
CA LEU A 612 39.34 3.77 -17.38
C LEU A 612 38.82 4.08 -18.79
N GLN A 613 38.54 3.05 -19.60
CA GLN A 613 37.92 3.21 -20.91
C GLN A 613 36.47 3.70 -20.79
N LEU A 614 35.69 3.15 -19.85
CA LEU A 614 34.31 3.58 -19.61
C LEU A 614 34.21 4.98 -18.98
N GLN A 615 35.21 5.43 -18.21
CA GLN A 615 35.19 6.71 -17.49
C GLN A 615 34.95 7.92 -18.42
N ALA A 616 35.43 7.85 -19.66
CA ALA A 616 35.22 8.87 -20.69
C ALA A 616 33.80 8.85 -21.29
N HIS A 617 33.04 7.77 -21.06
CA HIS A 617 31.73 7.49 -21.66
C HIS A 617 30.60 7.34 -20.64
N VAL A 618 30.87 7.38 -19.33
CA VAL A 618 29.84 7.23 -18.26
C VAL A 618 28.81 8.36 -18.37
N HIS A 619 27.55 7.97 -18.64
CA HIS A 619 26.37 8.84 -18.58
C HIS A 619 25.72 8.78 -17.19
N ASP A 620 24.95 9.80 -16.82
CA ASP A 620 24.33 9.99 -15.50
C ASP A 620 23.19 9.00 -15.13
N GLY A 621 23.04 7.88 -15.86
CA GLY A 621 21.94 6.92 -15.70
C GLY A 621 22.37 5.50 -15.31
N PHE A 622 21.85 4.99 -14.19
CA PHE A 622 22.14 3.64 -13.68
C PHE A 622 21.72 2.51 -14.65
N LEU A 623 20.65 2.70 -15.41
CA LEU A 623 20.18 1.71 -16.37
C LEU A 623 21.16 1.53 -17.55
N TRP A 624 21.70 2.63 -18.08
CA TRP A 624 22.75 2.58 -19.11
C TRP A 624 23.96 1.81 -18.56
N ALA A 625 24.40 2.16 -17.34
CA ALA A 625 25.51 1.47 -16.69
C ALA A 625 25.23 -0.03 -16.48
N THR A 626 24.00 -0.40 -16.13
CA THR A 626 23.59 -1.80 -15.95
C THR A 626 23.65 -2.58 -17.26
N LEU A 627 23.09 -2.03 -18.34
CA LEU A 627 23.07 -2.68 -19.66
C LEU A 627 24.50 -2.85 -20.21
N VAL A 628 25.31 -1.81 -20.15
CA VAL A 628 26.70 -1.84 -20.64
C VAL A 628 27.56 -2.81 -19.83
N THR A 629 27.46 -2.78 -18.49
CA THR A 629 28.22 -3.72 -17.66
C THR A 629 27.78 -5.17 -17.87
N GLN A 630 26.50 -5.44 -18.12
CA GLN A 630 26.01 -6.77 -18.48
C GLN A 630 26.54 -7.25 -19.84
N GLU A 631 26.55 -6.38 -20.86
CA GLU A 631 27.13 -6.70 -22.18
C GLU A 631 28.62 -7.06 -22.03
N ILE A 632 29.37 -6.28 -21.25
CA ILE A 632 30.79 -6.52 -20.97
C ILE A 632 31.01 -7.83 -20.19
N LEU A 633 30.21 -8.10 -19.17
CA LEU A 633 30.29 -9.35 -18.39
C LEU A 633 29.89 -10.59 -19.21
N GLY A 634 29.15 -10.40 -20.30
CA GLY A 634 28.74 -11.47 -21.21
C GLY A 634 29.78 -11.85 -22.27
N LEU A 635 30.87 -11.08 -22.41
CA LEU A 635 31.94 -11.36 -23.36
C LEU A 635 32.77 -12.57 -22.91
N SER A 636 33.18 -13.41 -23.87
CA SER A 636 33.99 -14.60 -23.57
C SER A 636 35.35 -14.18 -22.97
N PRO A 637 35.89 -14.91 -21.97
CA PRO A 637 37.23 -14.66 -21.45
C PRO A 637 38.35 -14.72 -22.50
N SER A 638 38.09 -15.37 -23.64
CA SER A 638 39.04 -15.63 -24.73
C SER A 638 39.17 -14.50 -25.76
N GLU A 639 38.34 -13.44 -25.70
CA GLU A 639 38.40 -12.33 -26.66
C GLU A 639 39.62 -11.44 -26.46
N GLY A 640 40.30 -11.12 -27.56
CA GLY A 640 41.56 -10.36 -27.55
C GLY A 640 41.37 -8.85 -27.33
N HIS A 641 42.46 -8.13 -27.03
CA HIS A 641 42.44 -6.67 -26.80
C HIS A 641 41.83 -5.86 -27.95
N SER A 642 41.96 -6.30 -29.21
CA SER A 642 41.40 -5.61 -30.37
C SER A 642 39.88 -5.79 -30.52
N GLU A 643 39.34 -6.94 -30.10
CA GLU A 643 37.90 -7.24 -30.15
C GLU A 643 37.16 -6.43 -29.08
N LEU A 644 37.73 -6.33 -27.88
CA LEU A 644 37.23 -5.47 -26.81
C LEU A 644 37.20 -4.00 -27.25
N ALA A 645 38.29 -3.49 -27.85
CA ALA A 645 38.35 -2.10 -28.31
C ALA A 645 37.27 -1.76 -29.36
N ALA A 646 36.99 -2.68 -30.30
CA ALA A 646 35.92 -2.50 -31.29
C ALA A 646 34.51 -2.52 -30.67
N VAL A 647 34.30 -3.32 -29.61
CA VAL A 647 33.06 -3.28 -28.82
C VAL A 647 32.92 -1.90 -28.16
N PHE A 648 33.99 -1.38 -27.55
CA PHE A 648 34.02 -0.08 -26.85
C PHE A 648 33.79 1.13 -27.76
N ASP A 649 34.45 1.20 -28.93
CA ASP A 649 34.24 2.27 -29.92
C ASP A 649 32.79 2.29 -30.45
N GLY A 650 32.11 1.15 -30.34
CA GLY A 650 30.71 0.97 -30.74
C GLY A 650 29.67 1.19 -29.65
N ILE A 651 30.04 1.43 -28.37
CA ILE A 651 29.07 1.61 -27.27
C ILE A 651 28.39 2.98 -27.42
N PRO A 652 27.07 3.02 -27.70
CA PRO A 652 26.36 4.28 -27.88
C PRO A 652 26.23 5.07 -26.57
N ARG A 653 26.36 6.40 -26.68
CA ARG A 653 26.28 7.35 -25.55
C ARG A 653 24.87 7.55 -25.00
N ARG A 654 23.83 7.30 -25.81
CA ARG A 654 22.42 7.42 -25.43
C ARG A 654 21.80 6.05 -25.22
N LEU A 655 20.94 5.94 -24.22
CA LEU A 655 20.19 4.72 -23.89
C LEU A 655 19.31 4.23 -25.05
N THR A 656 18.73 5.16 -25.80
CA THR A 656 17.93 4.88 -27.01
C THR A 656 18.76 4.16 -28.07
N ASN A 657 19.97 4.65 -28.32
CA ASN A 657 20.88 4.04 -29.29
C ASN A 657 21.40 2.66 -28.82
N LEU A 658 21.45 2.39 -27.50
CA LEU A 658 21.72 1.04 -26.99
C LEU A 658 20.56 0.08 -27.33
N TYR A 659 19.30 0.52 -27.19
CA TYR A 659 18.14 -0.27 -27.60
C TYR A 659 18.14 -0.51 -29.10
N GLU A 660 18.41 0.53 -29.90
CA GLU A 660 18.60 0.40 -31.34
C GLU A 660 19.69 -0.63 -31.65
N ARG A 661 20.88 -0.50 -31.08
CA ARG A 661 21.98 -1.46 -31.28
C ARG A 661 21.57 -2.89 -30.92
N ALA A 662 20.88 -3.09 -29.79
CA ALA A 662 20.39 -4.40 -29.38
C ALA A 662 19.38 -5.00 -30.38
N LEU A 663 18.57 -4.17 -31.04
CA LEU A 663 17.51 -4.58 -31.95
C LEU A 663 17.92 -4.65 -33.43
N TYR A 664 18.82 -3.79 -33.92
CA TYR A 664 19.16 -3.66 -35.34
C TYR A 664 20.42 -4.44 -35.79
N ASN A 665 21.39 -4.72 -34.90
CA ASN A 665 22.71 -5.25 -35.29
C ASN A 665 22.80 -6.80 -35.45
N SER A 666 21.70 -7.54 -35.64
CA SER A 666 21.81 -9.00 -35.79
C SER A 666 20.91 -9.58 -36.88
N GLU A 667 21.35 -10.67 -37.53
CA GLU A 667 20.51 -11.49 -38.43
C GLU A 667 19.20 -11.98 -37.75
N ILE A 668 19.18 -11.99 -36.42
CA ILE A 668 18.06 -12.35 -35.55
C ILE A 668 17.00 -11.24 -35.46
N ALA A 669 17.33 -9.96 -35.76
CA ALA A 669 16.37 -8.85 -35.85
C ALA A 669 15.26 -9.10 -36.89
N ARG A 670 15.55 -9.95 -37.88
CA ARG A 670 14.61 -10.39 -38.93
C ARG A 670 13.74 -11.57 -38.52
N SER A 671 13.95 -12.16 -37.33
CA SER A 671 13.11 -13.25 -36.81
C SER A 671 11.79 -12.68 -36.28
N SER A 672 10.64 -13.19 -36.72
CA SER A 672 9.32 -12.75 -36.25
C SER A 672 9.12 -12.91 -34.72
N ARG A 673 9.89 -13.80 -34.08
CA ARG A 673 9.66 -14.25 -32.70
C ARG A 673 9.97 -13.20 -31.61
N ILE A 674 10.97 -12.34 -31.80
CA ILE A 674 11.26 -11.26 -30.81
C ILE A 674 10.07 -10.30 -30.72
N TRP A 675 9.43 -10.04 -31.85
CA TRP A 675 8.28 -9.15 -31.95
C TRP A 675 7.05 -9.75 -31.30
N ASP A 676 6.86 -11.06 -31.36
CA ASP A 676 5.74 -11.70 -30.67
C ASP A 676 5.92 -11.65 -29.14
N PHE A 677 7.16 -11.77 -28.63
CA PHE A 677 7.45 -11.49 -27.21
C PHE A 677 7.11 -10.05 -26.82
N PHE A 678 7.50 -9.07 -27.63
CA PHE A 678 7.15 -7.68 -27.35
C PHE A 678 5.66 -7.40 -27.51
N LYS A 679 4.96 -8.02 -28.46
CA LYS A 679 3.50 -7.86 -28.60
C LYS A 679 2.75 -8.34 -27.35
N VAL A 680 3.13 -9.49 -26.81
CA VAL A 680 2.54 -10.01 -25.57
C VAL A 680 2.92 -9.12 -24.39
N ALA A 681 4.20 -8.75 -24.24
CA ALA A 681 4.66 -7.95 -23.11
C ALA A 681 4.15 -6.50 -23.13
N LEU A 682 4.12 -5.85 -24.29
CA LEU A 682 3.61 -4.48 -24.46
C LEU A 682 2.08 -4.45 -24.45
N GLY A 683 1.42 -5.48 -24.98
CA GLY A 683 -0.04 -5.51 -25.03
C GLY A 683 -0.68 -5.89 -23.71
N ALA A 684 0.04 -6.58 -22.82
CA ALA A 684 -0.50 -7.09 -21.56
C ALA A 684 -1.07 -5.95 -20.67
N LEU A 685 -2.32 -6.11 -20.25
CA LEU A 685 -3.08 -5.12 -19.46
C LEU A 685 -2.83 -5.26 -17.95
N ARG A 686 -2.26 -6.39 -17.53
CA ARG A 686 -1.62 -6.57 -16.23
C ARG A 686 -0.39 -7.45 -16.38
N PRO A 687 0.56 -7.41 -15.43
CA PRO A 687 1.67 -8.34 -15.43
C PRO A 687 1.19 -9.80 -15.52
N MET A 688 1.75 -10.53 -16.49
CA MET A 688 1.46 -11.94 -16.69
C MET A 688 2.44 -12.79 -15.92
N THR A 689 1.96 -13.90 -15.36
CA THR A 689 2.90 -14.89 -14.81
C THR A 689 3.75 -15.51 -15.92
N SER A 690 4.92 -16.05 -15.58
CA SER A 690 5.76 -16.76 -16.56
C SER A 690 4.99 -17.86 -17.31
N ARG A 691 4.06 -18.55 -16.61
CA ARG A 691 3.18 -19.56 -17.19
C ARG A 691 2.10 -18.97 -18.10
N GLN A 692 1.41 -17.91 -17.67
CA GLN A 692 0.43 -17.20 -18.51
C GLN A 692 1.08 -16.67 -19.80
N PHE A 693 2.27 -16.08 -19.67
CA PHE A 693 3.01 -15.50 -20.78
C PHE A 693 3.40 -16.57 -21.82
N ARG A 694 3.90 -17.74 -21.39
CA ARG A 694 4.18 -18.88 -22.31
C ARG A 694 2.91 -19.39 -22.98
N GLN A 695 1.86 -19.60 -22.19
CA GLN A 695 0.59 -20.17 -22.67
C GLN A 695 -0.14 -19.25 -23.65
N ALA A 696 0.06 -17.93 -23.58
CA ALA A 696 -0.49 -17.00 -24.57
C ALA A 696 -0.08 -17.39 -26.00
N PHE A 697 1.18 -17.78 -26.21
CA PHE A 697 1.69 -18.17 -27.53
C PHE A 697 1.12 -19.50 -28.03
N ALA A 698 0.64 -20.38 -27.15
CA ALA A 698 -0.06 -21.59 -27.57
C ALA A 698 -1.32 -21.25 -28.37
N PHE A 699 -1.91 -20.09 -28.11
CA PHE A 699 -3.16 -19.62 -28.71
C PHE A 699 -2.97 -18.50 -29.74
N ALA A 700 -1.72 -18.11 -30.03
CA ALA A 700 -1.42 -17.14 -31.08
C ALA A 700 -1.91 -17.62 -32.46
N ASP A 701 -1.94 -18.93 -32.67
CA ASP A 701 -2.50 -19.61 -33.84
C ASP A 701 -3.54 -20.67 -33.42
N THR A 702 -4.02 -21.47 -34.38
CA THR A 702 -4.94 -22.58 -34.09
C THR A 702 -4.23 -23.62 -33.23
N PHE A 703 -4.72 -23.82 -32.00
CA PHE A 703 -4.13 -24.79 -31.08
C PHE A 703 -4.28 -26.22 -31.61
N GLY A 704 -3.16 -26.83 -32.02
CA GLY A 704 -3.11 -28.14 -32.69
C GLY A 704 -2.72 -29.34 -31.83
N HIS A 705 -2.53 -29.17 -30.51
CA HIS A 705 -2.02 -30.21 -29.61
C HIS A 705 -3.10 -30.83 -28.72
N ALA A 706 -2.82 -31.96 -28.07
CA ALA A 706 -3.79 -32.60 -27.18
C ALA A 706 -3.86 -31.93 -25.80
N SER A 707 -2.78 -31.33 -25.30
CA SER A 707 -2.79 -30.53 -24.06
C SER A 707 -1.77 -29.39 -24.10
N ILE A 708 -1.90 -28.42 -23.20
CA ILE A 708 -0.92 -27.33 -23.07
C ILE A 708 0.45 -27.86 -22.65
N GLU A 709 0.48 -28.86 -21.78
CA GLU A 709 1.72 -29.49 -21.31
C GLU A 709 2.46 -30.15 -22.48
N GLU A 710 1.73 -30.84 -23.37
CA GLU A 710 2.31 -31.42 -24.59
C GLU A 710 2.87 -30.33 -25.50
N TRP A 711 2.15 -29.22 -25.67
CA TRP A 711 2.64 -28.09 -26.46
C TRP A 711 3.90 -27.47 -25.83
N GLU A 712 3.91 -27.19 -24.52
CA GLU A 712 5.06 -26.60 -23.82
C GLU A 712 6.33 -27.46 -23.93
N LEU A 713 6.19 -28.79 -24.02
CA LEU A 713 7.29 -29.74 -24.17
C LEU A 713 7.70 -29.99 -25.64
N SER A 714 6.93 -29.51 -26.61
CA SER A 714 7.21 -29.68 -28.04
C SER A 714 8.32 -28.73 -28.55
N ASP A 715 8.86 -29.01 -29.74
CA ASP A 715 9.89 -28.18 -30.39
C ASP A 715 9.43 -26.75 -30.69
N THR A 716 8.13 -26.56 -30.92
CA THR A 716 7.51 -25.24 -31.20
C THR A 716 7.09 -24.51 -29.93
N GLY A 717 7.02 -25.20 -28.79
CA GLY A 717 6.61 -24.63 -27.51
C GLY A 717 7.72 -23.98 -26.68
N PHE A 718 7.35 -23.66 -25.44
CA PHE A 718 8.22 -23.05 -24.45
C PHE A 718 8.37 -23.93 -23.21
N HIS A 719 9.43 -24.73 -23.17
CA HIS A 719 9.75 -25.59 -22.03
C HIS A 719 9.97 -24.76 -20.74
N PRO A 720 9.27 -25.03 -19.63
CA PRO A 720 9.32 -24.22 -18.41
C PRO A 720 10.74 -23.98 -17.87
N GLU A 721 11.55 -25.03 -17.76
CA GLU A 721 12.92 -24.95 -17.22
C GLU A 721 13.90 -24.14 -18.09
N ARG A 722 13.63 -24.05 -19.40
CA ARG A 722 14.51 -23.34 -20.35
C ARG A 722 13.98 -21.96 -20.70
N PHE A 723 12.75 -21.64 -20.29
CA PHE A 723 12.05 -20.44 -20.73
C PHE A 723 12.74 -19.16 -20.26
N THR A 724 13.21 -19.08 -19.01
CA THR A 724 13.89 -17.88 -18.50
C THR A 724 15.11 -17.50 -19.33
N ASN A 725 15.96 -18.48 -19.65
CA ASN A 725 17.15 -18.27 -20.48
C ASN A 725 16.77 -17.94 -21.93
N ARG A 726 15.75 -18.61 -22.47
CA ARG A 726 15.24 -18.34 -23.81
C ARG A 726 14.63 -16.94 -23.92
N LEU A 727 13.82 -16.51 -22.96
CA LEU A 727 13.23 -15.18 -22.88
C LEU A 727 14.32 -14.12 -22.84
N ARG A 728 15.31 -14.23 -21.95
CA ARG A 728 16.44 -13.28 -21.88
C ARG A 728 17.24 -13.26 -23.18
N ARG A 729 17.57 -14.42 -23.76
CA ARG A 729 18.33 -14.49 -25.00
C ARG A 729 17.57 -13.88 -26.18
N ASP A 730 16.33 -14.30 -26.39
CA ASP A 730 15.52 -13.93 -27.55
C ASP A 730 15.00 -12.48 -27.45
N SER A 731 14.86 -11.92 -26.23
CA SER A 731 14.57 -10.50 -26.00
C SER A 731 15.81 -9.61 -25.84
N ARG A 732 17.02 -10.15 -25.99
CA ARG A 732 18.30 -9.45 -25.77
C ARG A 732 18.44 -8.82 -24.38
N GLY A 733 17.86 -9.48 -23.36
CA GLY A 733 17.87 -9.02 -21.98
C GLY A 733 16.91 -7.88 -21.71
N LEU A 734 16.04 -7.49 -22.66
CA LEU A 734 15.05 -6.42 -22.46
C LEU A 734 13.81 -6.89 -21.68
N LEU A 735 13.57 -8.20 -21.63
CA LEU A 735 12.56 -8.82 -20.76
C LEU A 735 13.23 -9.64 -19.66
N GLU A 736 12.62 -9.61 -18.48
CA GLU A 736 13.02 -10.39 -17.31
C GLU A 736 11.83 -11.10 -16.67
N ILE A 737 12.14 -12.13 -15.87
CA ILE A 737 11.19 -12.78 -14.97
C ILE A 737 11.58 -12.37 -13.55
N ILE A 738 10.64 -11.80 -12.82
CA ILE A 738 10.79 -11.41 -11.42
C ILE A 738 9.87 -12.21 -10.53
N THR A 739 10.28 -12.47 -9.30
CA THR A 739 9.49 -13.20 -8.32
C THR A 739 8.83 -12.22 -7.37
N VAL A 740 7.49 -12.15 -7.40
CA VAL A 740 6.69 -11.22 -6.59
C VAL A 740 6.03 -11.97 -5.43
N ASN A 741 6.23 -11.47 -4.21
CA ASN A 741 5.58 -12.01 -3.01
C ASN A 741 4.23 -11.30 -2.79
N THR A 742 3.15 -11.83 -3.35
CA THR A 742 1.81 -11.29 -3.06
C THR A 742 1.33 -11.74 -1.67
N ARG A 743 1.07 -10.78 -0.76
CA ARG A 743 0.36 -11.05 0.51
C ARG A 743 -1.09 -11.46 0.19
N CYS A 744 -1.48 -12.67 0.56
CA CYS A 744 -2.82 -13.20 0.31
C CYS A 744 -3.90 -12.52 1.16
N HIS A 745 -5.07 -12.31 0.55
CA HIS A 745 -6.32 -11.91 1.20
C HIS A 745 -6.76 -12.93 2.26
N MET A 746 -7.20 -12.40 3.42
CA MET A 746 -8.12 -12.85 4.48
C MET A 746 -8.61 -14.31 4.68
N ASN A 747 -8.19 -15.32 3.93
CA ASN A 747 -8.58 -16.72 4.16
C ASN A 747 -7.36 -17.63 4.09
N GLY A 748 -6.53 -17.63 5.16
CA GLY A 748 -5.67 -18.75 5.59
C GLY A 748 -4.89 -19.55 4.53
N SER A 749 -4.64 -19.02 3.34
CA SER A 749 -4.01 -19.71 2.23
C SER A 749 -2.63 -19.10 2.01
N ASN A 750 -1.66 -20.00 1.88
CA ASN A 750 -0.23 -19.74 1.78
C ASN A 750 0.08 -18.52 0.88
N SER A 751 1.11 -17.75 1.25
CA SER A 751 1.70 -16.74 0.37
C SER A 751 2.06 -17.38 -0.96
N GLU A 752 1.32 -17.06 -2.02
CA GLU A 752 1.69 -17.49 -3.36
C GLU A 752 2.81 -16.58 -3.87
N VAL A 753 4.00 -17.17 -3.97
CA VAL A 753 5.13 -16.61 -4.71
C VAL A 753 4.77 -16.72 -6.20
N ARG A 754 4.65 -15.58 -6.90
CA ARG A 754 4.29 -15.57 -8.32
C ARG A 754 5.39 -14.93 -9.16
N ASP A 755 5.87 -15.66 -10.16
CA ASP A 755 6.84 -15.14 -11.13
C ASP A 755 6.13 -14.36 -12.23
N GLN A 756 6.52 -13.12 -12.50
CA GLN A 756 5.94 -12.23 -13.51
C GLN A 756 6.96 -11.86 -14.60
N VAL A 757 6.49 -11.77 -15.84
CA VAL A 757 7.29 -11.30 -16.99
C VAL A 757 7.09 -9.80 -17.16
N ARG A 758 8.20 -9.05 -17.25
CA ARG A 758 8.17 -7.60 -17.49
C ARG A 758 9.36 -7.11 -18.30
N PHE A 759 9.27 -5.87 -18.80
CA PHE A 759 10.43 -5.15 -19.30
C PHE A 759 11.37 -4.79 -18.16
N ILE A 760 12.67 -4.85 -18.41
CA ILE A 760 13.70 -4.47 -17.43
C ILE A 760 13.56 -3.00 -16.96
N HIS A 761 12.97 -2.15 -17.80
CA HIS A 761 12.69 -0.75 -17.47
C HIS A 761 11.68 -0.11 -18.44
N ARG A 762 10.94 0.90 -17.97
CA ARG A 762 9.93 1.65 -18.75
C ARG A 762 10.48 2.35 -19.98
N SER A 763 11.73 2.81 -19.96
CA SER A 763 12.36 3.43 -21.14
C SER A 763 12.42 2.50 -22.35
N VAL A 764 12.44 1.18 -22.13
CA VAL A 764 12.32 0.20 -23.22
C VAL A 764 10.92 0.27 -23.84
N VAL A 765 9.88 0.30 -23.01
CA VAL A 765 8.48 0.43 -23.47
C VAL A 765 8.26 1.74 -24.21
N ASN A 766 8.74 2.86 -23.67
CA ASN A 766 8.62 4.17 -24.29
C ASN A 766 9.38 4.23 -25.62
N PHE A 767 10.61 3.69 -25.66
CA PHE A 767 11.37 3.57 -26.89
C PHE A 767 10.60 2.75 -27.91
N LEU A 768 10.15 1.54 -27.56
CA LEU A 768 9.37 0.68 -28.46
C LEU A 768 8.08 1.36 -28.94
N ARG A 769 7.37 2.13 -28.11
CA ARG A 769 6.10 2.74 -28.52
C ARG A 769 6.23 4.06 -29.29
N ARG A 770 7.25 4.87 -29.00
CA ARG A 770 7.32 6.28 -29.45
C ARG A 770 8.52 6.61 -30.32
N GLU A 771 9.65 5.95 -30.11
CA GLU A 771 10.93 6.32 -30.73
C GLU A 771 11.44 5.28 -31.72
N CYS A 772 11.03 4.02 -31.55
CA CYS A 772 11.44 2.90 -32.36
C CYS A 772 10.82 3.00 -33.77
N ASP A 773 11.67 3.25 -34.75
CA ASP A 773 11.27 3.23 -36.16
C ASP A 773 11.12 1.79 -36.67
N PHE A 774 9.94 1.21 -36.46
CA PHE A 774 9.65 -0.15 -36.87
C PHE A 774 9.75 -0.40 -38.38
N THR A 775 9.66 0.64 -39.21
CA THR A 775 9.78 0.49 -40.67
C THR A 775 11.16 0.04 -41.10
N LYS A 776 12.19 0.33 -40.29
CA LYS A 776 13.57 -0.16 -40.49
C LYS A 776 13.75 -1.64 -40.13
N LEU A 777 12.79 -2.24 -39.43
CA LEU A 777 12.87 -3.61 -38.90
C LEU A 777 12.10 -4.62 -39.76
N HIS A 778 10.90 -4.25 -40.24
CA HIS A 778 10.12 -5.06 -41.19
C HIS A 778 9.11 -4.19 -41.95
N PRO A 779 8.87 -4.41 -43.27
CA PRO A 779 7.90 -3.64 -44.06
C PRO A 779 6.47 -3.69 -43.50
N ASP A 780 6.05 -4.85 -42.96
CA ASP A 780 4.69 -5.05 -42.41
C ASP A 780 4.43 -4.28 -41.10
N PHE A 781 5.46 -3.70 -40.46
CA PHE A 781 5.29 -2.87 -39.26
C PHE A 781 4.97 -1.41 -39.56
N SER A 782 4.50 -1.07 -40.77
CA SER A 782 4.03 0.27 -41.14
C SER A 782 2.74 0.71 -40.41
N THR A 783 2.18 -0.11 -39.52
CA THR A 783 0.92 0.11 -38.79
C THR A 783 1.16 0.25 -37.28
N ASN A 784 0.22 0.88 -36.57
CA ASN A 784 0.33 1.21 -35.14
C ASN A 784 0.63 -0.02 -34.28
N MET A 785 1.84 -0.09 -33.70
CA MET A 785 2.30 -1.21 -32.87
C MET A 785 1.36 -1.50 -31.70
N THR A 786 0.75 -0.49 -31.09
CA THR A 786 -0.20 -0.66 -29.99
C THR A 786 -1.43 -1.46 -30.43
N GLU A 787 -2.03 -1.11 -31.57
CA GLU A 787 -3.16 -1.85 -32.12
C GLU A 787 -2.76 -3.29 -32.49
N GLN A 788 -1.55 -3.51 -33.02
CA GLN A 788 -1.04 -4.86 -33.30
C GLN A 788 -0.89 -5.71 -32.04
N CYS A 789 -0.37 -5.13 -30.94
CA CYS A 789 -0.22 -5.82 -29.66
C CYS A 789 -1.59 -6.26 -29.12
N HIS A 790 -2.57 -5.36 -29.14
CA HIS A 790 -3.93 -5.67 -28.73
C HIS A 790 -4.59 -6.69 -29.66
N LEU A 791 -4.39 -6.62 -30.98
CA LEU A 791 -4.95 -7.60 -31.91
C LEU A 791 -4.37 -8.99 -31.69
N PHE A 792 -3.05 -9.08 -31.46
CA PHE A 792 -2.37 -10.34 -31.18
C PHE A 792 -2.91 -11.00 -29.91
N LEU A 793 -2.97 -10.23 -28.81
CA LEU A 793 -3.51 -10.74 -27.54
C LEU A 793 -5.00 -11.02 -27.61
N PHE A 794 -5.78 -10.22 -28.35
CA PHE A 794 -7.19 -10.51 -28.61
C PHE A 794 -7.35 -11.88 -29.26
N LYS A 795 -6.58 -12.17 -30.33
CA LYS A 795 -6.56 -13.49 -31.00
C LYS A 795 -6.22 -14.61 -30.01
N CYS A 796 -5.17 -14.43 -29.20
CA CYS A 796 -4.78 -15.39 -28.16
C CYS A 796 -5.92 -15.65 -27.16
N CYS A 797 -6.56 -14.58 -26.67
CA CYS A 797 -7.62 -14.68 -25.67
C CYS A 797 -8.86 -15.39 -26.23
N VAL A 798 -9.35 -15.02 -27.43
CA VAL A 798 -10.54 -15.66 -28.00
C VAL A 798 -10.30 -17.11 -28.41
N ASN A 799 -9.09 -17.45 -28.84
CA ASN A 799 -8.69 -18.84 -29.12
C ASN A 799 -8.58 -19.67 -27.83
N ALA A 800 -8.05 -19.10 -26.75
CA ALA A 800 -8.02 -19.76 -25.44
C ALA A 800 -9.45 -20.04 -24.91
N LEU A 801 -10.36 -19.07 -25.05
CA LEU A 801 -11.78 -19.22 -24.71
C LEU A 801 -12.47 -20.27 -25.58
N ASP A 802 -12.16 -20.31 -26.88
CA ASP A 802 -12.69 -21.34 -27.78
C ASP A 802 -12.18 -22.75 -27.42
N PHE A 803 -10.90 -22.86 -27.04
CA PHE A 803 -10.25 -24.11 -26.60
C PHE A 803 -10.78 -24.62 -25.26
N TYR A 804 -11.01 -23.73 -24.29
CA TYR A 804 -11.45 -24.06 -22.92
C TYR A 804 -12.69 -24.97 -22.88
N SER A 805 -13.57 -24.87 -23.87
CA SER A 805 -14.77 -25.68 -23.96
C SER A 805 -14.55 -27.19 -24.21
N LEU A 806 -13.31 -27.64 -24.49
CA LEU A 806 -13.03 -29.01 -24.98
C LEU A 806 -12.33 -29.97 -24.00
N LYS A 807 -11.60 -29.51 -22.96
CA LYS A 807 -10.75 -30.40 -22.11
C LYS A 807 -10.67 -29.96 -20.63
N LYS A 808 -10.38 -30.92 -19.73
CA LYS A 808 -10.38 -30.76 -18.25
C LYS A 808 -9.57 -29.55 -17.76
N GLU A 809 -10.11 -28.90 -16.73
CA GLU A 809 -9.97 -27.48 -16.38
C GLU A 809 -8.65 -27.04 -15.70
N HIS A 810 -7.79 -27.96 -15.26
CA HIS A 810 -6.78 -27.61 -14.22
C HIS A 810 -5.44 -27.01 -14.72
N ASN A 811 -5.19 -26.93 -16.03
CA ASN A 811 -3.83 -26.65 -16.56
C ASN A 811 -3.69 -25.39 -17.44
N VAL A 812 -4.72 -24.55 -17.57
CA VAL A 812 -4.70 -23.35 -18.44
C VAL A 812 -4.75 -22.05 -17.63
N ASP A 813 -3.62 -21.62 -17.09
CA ASP A 813 -3.51 -20.39 -16.28
C ASP A 813 -3.78 -19.11 -17.09
N PHE A 814 -3.48 -19.12 -18.39
CA PHE A 814 -3.75 -18.00 -19.30
C PHE A 814 -5.25 -17.72 -19.46
N LEU A 815 -6.12 -18.69 -19.20
CA LEU A 815 -7.56 -18.51 -19.31
C LEU A 815 -8.08 -17.38 -18.41
N ASN A 816 -7.56 -17.27 -17.19
CA ASN A 816 -7.97 -16.21 -16.27
C ASN A 816 -7.70 -14.83 -16.86
N TYR A 817 -6.51 -14.65 -17.45
CA TYR A 817 -6.16 -13.43 -18.18
C TYR A 817 -7.07 -13.22 -19.40
N ALA A 818 -7.31 -14.28 -20.18
CA ALA A 818 -8.16 -14.20 -21.37
C ALA A 818 -9.59 -13.78 -21.04
N CYS A 819 -10.23 -14.40 -20.05
CA CYS A 819 -11.57 -14.04 -19.56
C CYS A 819 -11.64 -12.60 -19.04
N GLU A 820 -10.57 -12.11 -18.42
CA GLU A 820 -10.49 -10.78 -17.84
C GLU A 820 -10.36 -9.69 -18.91
N PHE A 821 -9.52 -9.91 -19.94
CA PHE A 821 -9.07 -8.83 -20.81
C PHE A 821 -9.40 -8.95 -22.30
N TRP A 822 -9.99 -10.05 -22.78
CA TRP A 822 -10.28 -10.22 -24.21
C TRP A 822 -11.05 -9.03 -24.81
N ALA A 823 -12.04 -8.50 -24.09
CA ALA A 823 -12.84 -7.36 -24.53
C ALA A 823 -12.04 -6.05 -24.57
N GLN A 824 -11.10 -5.85 -23.64
CA GLN A 824 -10.22 -4.68 -23.65
C GLN A 824 -9.26 -4.75 -24.84
N HIS A 825 -8.67 -5.92 -25.11
CA HIS A 825 -7.85 -6.13 -26.30
C HIS A 825 -8.65 -5.94 -27.60
N ALA A 826 -9.91 -6.38 -27.66
CA ALA A 826 -10.77 -6.12 -28.82
C ALA A 826 -10.92 -4.62 -29.10
N ARG A 827 -11.11 -3.81 -28.06
CA ARG A 827 -11.23 -2.34 -28.18
C ARG A 827 -9.90 -1.69 -28.57
N GLY A 828 -8.81 -2.08 -27.91
CA GLY A 828 -7.46 -1.57 -28.20
C GLY A 828 -6.91 -1.97 -29.56
N SER A 829 -7.51 -2.97 -30.23
CA SER A 829 -7.16 -3.37 -31.60
C SER A 829 -7.60 -2.34 -32.66
N GLY A 830 -8.46 -1.39 -32.28
CA GLY A 830 -8.91 -0.31 -33.16
C GLY A 830 -9.48 -0.82 -34.48
N HIS A 831 -8.98 -0.26 -35.58
CA HIS A 831 -9.41 -0.59 -36.93
C HIS A 831 -8.84 -1.92 -37.47
N LEU A 832 -7.69 -2.38 -36.94
CA LEU A 832 -7.09 -3.66 -37.32
C LEU A 832 -7.98 -4.86 -36.96
N LEU A 833 -8.93 -4.68 -36.05
CA LEU A 833 -9.91 -5.73 -35.74
C LEU A 833 -10.81 -6.07 -36.95
N ASP A 834 -11.05 -5.10 -37.85
CA ASP A 834 -11.90 -5.30 -39.02
C ASP A 834 -11.22 -6.12 -40.12
N THR A 835 -9.88 -6.12 -40.16
CA THR A 835 -9.09 -6.91 -41.11
C THR A 835 -9.02 -8.39 -40.73
N LEU A 836 -9.37 -8.75 -39.49
CA LEU A 836 -9.37 -10.15 -39.04
C LEU A 836 -10.52 -10.91 -39.71
N GLU A 837 -10.22 -11.86 -40.59
CA GLU A 837 -11.24 -12.63 -41.34
C GLU A 837 -11.87 -13.74 -40.48
N ASP A 838 -11.04 -14.41 -39.67
CA ASP A 838 -11.40 -15.56 -38.85
C ASP A 838 -11.63 -15.15 -37.39
N LEU A 839 -12.89 -15.27 -36.95
CA LEU A 839 -13.31 -15.10 -35.56
C LEU A 839 -13.99 -16.38 -35.07
N PRO A 840 -13.78 -16.79 -33.81
CA PRO A 840 -14.48 -17.94 -33.25
C PRO A 840 -16.00 -17.80 -33.36
N LYS A 841 -16.67 -18.92 -33.69
CA LYS A 841 -18.13 -18.93 -33.94
C LYS A 841 -18.94 -18.41 -32.75
N PHE A 842 -18.46 -18.58 -31.52
CA PHE A 842 -19.15 -18.09 -30.32
C PHE A 842 -19.25 -16.56 -30.26
N VAL A 843 -18.27 -15.84 -30.83
CA VAL A 843 -18.30 -14.37 -30.93
C VAL A 843 -19.30 -13.91 -31.99
N LEU A 844 -19.56 -14.73 -33.02
CA LEU A 844 -20.35 -14.35 -34.20
C LEU A 844 -21.79 -14.90 -34.22
N SER A 845 -22.13 -15.85 -33.35
CA SER A 845 -23.43 -16.51 -33.34
C SER A 845 -23.89 -16.84 -31.92
N CYS A 846 -25.13 -16.46 -31.60
CA CYS A 846 -25.77 -16.82 -30.33
C CYS A 846 -26.08 -18.32 -30.22
N GLN A 847 -26.20 -19.04 -31.34
CA GLN A 847 -26.50 -20.48 -31.37
C GLN A 847 -25.25 -21.37 -31.36
N ALA A 848 -24.06 -20.77 -31.38
CA ALA A 848 -22.85 -21.58 -31.28
C ALA A 848 -22.84 -22.33 -29.95
N SER A 849 -22.57 -23.63 -30.00
CA SER A 849 -22.62 -24.54 -28.84
C SER A 849 -21.77 -24.08 -27.66
N LYS A 850 -20.71 -23.33 -27.92
CA LYS A 850 -19.76 -22.82 -26.93
C LYS A 850 -20.20 -21.50 -26.26
N THR A 851 -21.14 -20.76 -26.85
CA THR A 851 -21.54 -19.43 -26.39
C THR A 851 -22.04 -19.43 -24.93
N PRO A 852 -22.95 -20.33 -24.50
CA PRO A 852 -23.46 -20.33 -23.12
C PRO A 852 -22.36 -20.52 -22.06
N ARG A 853 -21.39 -21.40 -22.33
CA ARG A 853 -20.29 -21.70 -21.41
C ARG A 853 -19.32 -20.54 -21.25
N VAL A 854 -19.01 -19.83 -22.36
CA VAL A 854 -18.19 -18.61 -22.30
C VAL A 854 -18.90 -17.51 -21.50
N LEU A 855 -20.21 -17.35 -21.67
CA LEU A 855 -21.01 -16.41 -20.89
C LEU A 855 -21.00 -16.74 -19.39
N GLU A 856 -21.10 -18.02 -19.03
CA GLU A 856 -21.04 -18.47 -17.64
C GLU A 856 -19.67 -18.16 -16.99
N LEU A 857 -18.57 -18.41 -17.72
CA LEU A 857 -17.22 -18.08 -17.25
C LEU A 857 -17.03 -16.59 -17.05
N GLN A 858 -17.50 -15.78 -18.00
CA GLN A 858 -17.41 -14.32 -17.91
C GLN A 858 -18.14 -13.83 -16.65
N LYS A 859 -19.35 -14.34 -16.38
CA LYS A 859 -20.11 -13.99 -15.17
C LYS A 859 -19.39 -14.43 -13.90
N LYS A 860 -18.92 -15.68 -13.84
CA LYS A 860 -18.21 -16.22 -12.67
C LYS A 860 -16.99 -15.37 -12.33
N LEU A 861 -16.21 -14.98 -13.34
CA LEU A 861 -15.04 -14.13 -13.14
C LEU A 861 -15.43 -12.73 -12.65
N LEU A 862 -16.34 -12.04 -13.35
CA LEU A 862 -16.78 -10.70 -12.98
C LEU A 862 -17.37 -10.66 -11.56
N GLY A 863 -18.05 -11.73 -11.14
CA GLY A 863 -18.57 -11.87 -9.78
C GLY A 863 -17.47 -12.04 -8.75
N SER A 864 -16.44 -12.84 -9.05
CA SER A 864 -15.28 -13.01 -8.17
C SER A 864 -14.43 -11.74 -8.04
N SER A 865 -14.41 -10.89 -9.07
CA SER A 865 -13.66 -9.63 -9.08
C SER A 865 -14.47 -8.42 -8.61
N GLN A 866 -15.72 -8.61 -8.14
CA GLN A 866 -16.65 -7.53 -7.75
C GLN A 866 -16.80 -6.42 -8.81
N ALA A 867 -16.66 -6.77 -10.10
CA ALA A 867 -16.71 -5.81 -11.18
C ALA A 867 -18.13 -5.24 -11.34
N LYS A 868 -18.26 -3.94 -11.67
CA LYS A 868 -19.56 -3.28 -11.88
C LYS A 868 -20.39 -4.00 -12.97
N GLU A 869 -19.70 -4.52 -13.98
CA GLU A 869 -20.24 -5.27 -15.11
C GLU A 869 -20.89 -6.60 -14.69
N PHE A 870 -20.52 -7.18 -13.54
CA PHE A 870 -21.17 -8.38 -13.01
C PHE A 870 -22.65 -8.13 -12.72
N LEU A 871 -22.96 -7.02 -12.03
CA LEU A 871 -24.34 -6.62 -11.70
C LEU A 871 -25.16 -6.36 -12.96
N LEU A 872 -24.51 -5.93 -14.04
CA LEU A 872 -25.15 -5.70 -15.35
C LEU A 872 -25.47 -7.01 -16.07
N LEU A 873 -24.71 -8.07 -15.82
CA LEU A 873 -24.85 -9.37 -16.48
C LEU A 873 -25.62 -10.41 -15.66
N GLU A 874 -25.88 -10.17 -14.38
CA GLU A 874 -26.66 -11.06 -13.50
C GLU A 874 -28.07 -11.33 -14.06
N SER A 875 -28.68 -10.33 -14.69
CA SER A 875 -30.00 -10.43 -15.33
C SER A 875 -30.00 -11.12 -16.69
N CYS A 876 -28.82 -11.39 -17.28
CA CYS A 876 -28.71 -12.12 -18.53
C CYS A 876 -28.87 -13.62 -18.23
N GLN A 877 -29.89 -14.31 -18.73
CA GLN A 877 -29.94 -15.77 -18.64
C GLN A 877 -29.00 -16.42 -19.67
N SER A 878 -28.32 -17.52 -19.32
CA SER A 878 -27.33 -18.21 -20.19
C SER A 878 -27.94 -18.79 -21.47
N ASP A 879 -29.24 -19.05 -21.45
CA ASP A 879 -29.95 -19.87 -22.45
C ASP A 879 -30.76 -19.01 -23.43
N VAL A 880 -30.67 -17.68 -23.33
CA VAL A 880 -31.48 -16.75 -24.11
C VAL A 880 -30.75 -16.31 -25.37
N SER A 881 -31.40 -16.50 -26.53
CA SER A 881 -30.96 -15.98 -27.83
C SER A 881 -30.65 -14.49 -27.69
N GLY A 882 -29.41 -14.06 -28.00
CA GLY A 882 -28.94 -12.68 -27.86
C GLY A 882 -28.05 -12.38 -26.64
N GLY A 883 -27.74 -13.34 -25.76
CA GLY A 883 -26.87 -13.10 -24.59
C GLY A 883 -25.48 -12.52 -24.91
N MET A 884 -24.90 -12.87 -26.06
CA MET A 884 -23.62 -12.33 -26.52
C MET A 884 -23.70 -10.83 -26.87
N VAL A 885 -24.84 -10.36 -27.40
CA VAL A 885 -25.07 -8.93 -27.67
C VAL A 885 -25.06 -8.13 -26.37
N ALA A 886 -25.70 -8.65 -25.31
CA ALA A 886 -25.67 -8.03 -24.00
C ALA A 886 -24.24 -7.97 -23.43
N VAL A 887 -23.44 -9.04 -23.55
CA VAL A 887 -22.04 -9.03 -23.10
C VAL A 887 -21.18 -8.04 -23.88
N LEU A 888 -21.23 -8.07 -25.21
CA LEU A 888 -20.45 -7.15 -26.05
C LEU A 888 -20.83 -5.69 -25.76
N ALA A 889 -22.11 -5.42 -25.48
CA ALA A 889 -22.56 -4.08 -25.13
C ALA A 889 -22.14 -3.65 -23.72
N THR A 890 -22.24 -4.54 -22.72
CA THR A 890 -21.74 -4.29 -21.36
C THR A 890 -20.24 -4.00 -21.37
N LEU A 891 -19.47 -4.71 -22.20
CA LEU A 891 -18.01 -4.59 -22.27
C LEU A 891 -17.52 -3.55 -23.32
N GLY A 892 -18.43 -2.80 -23.95
CA GLY A 892 -18.08 -1.71 -24.86
C GLY A 892 -17.47 -2.13 -26.21
N CYS A 893 -17.63 -3.38 -26.61
CA CYS A 893 -17.00 -3.95 -27.80
C CYS A 893 -17.76 -3.63 -29.10
N GLY A 894 -17.83 -2.34 -29.47
CA GLY A 894 -18.63 -1.85 -30.60
C GLY A 894 -18.34 -2.50 -31.95
N ASN A 895 -17.07 -2.70 -32.30
CA ASN A 895 -16.68 -3.31 -33.59
C ASN A 895 -17.12 -4.79 -33.66
N LEU A 896 -16.89 -5.56 -32.59
CA LEU A 896 -17.36 -6.95 -32.52
C LEU A 896 -18.88 -7.04 -32.51
N LEU A 897 -19.55 -6.11 -31.83
CA LEU A 897 -21.01 -6.03 -31.80
C LEU A 897 -21.58 -5.84 -33.22
N ARG A 898 -21.02 -4.89 -33.99
CA ARG A 898 -21.38 -4.67 -35.41
C ARG A 898 -21.16 -5.93 -36.25
N ARG A 899 -20.03 -6.62 -36.09
CA ARG A 899 -19.73 -7.87 -36.83
C ARG A 899 -20.65 -9.02 -36.41
N HIS A 900 -20.98 -9.13 -35.12
CA HIS A 900 -21.94 -10.10 -34.60
C HIS A 900 -23.31 -9.90 -35.26
N PHE A 901 -23.84 -8.67 -35.27
CA PHE A 901 -25.10 -8.36 -35.93
C PHE A 901 -25.11 -8.68 -37.42
N LYS A 902 -24.00 -8.39 -38.12
CA LYS A 902 -23.86 -8.71 -39.54
C LYS A 902 -23.83 -10.22 -39.83
N ARG A 903 -23.52 -11.10 -38.88
CA ARG A 903 -23.39 -12.56 -39.12
C ARG A 903 -24.44 -13.43 -38.39
N CYS A 904 -24.93 -13.02 -37.22
CA CYS A 904 -25.84 -13.81 -36.40
C CYS A 904 -27.28 -13.81 -36.97
N LYS A 905 -27.81 -14.99 -37.32
CA LYS A 905 -29.15 -15.14 -37.92
C LYS A 905 -30.28 -14.74 -36.96
N ASP A 906 -30.21 -15.19 -35.71
CA ASP A 906 -31.23 -14.88 -34.69
C ASP A 906 -31.34 -13.39 -34.44
N CYS A 907 -30.18 -12.71 -34.36
CA CYS A 907 -30.13 -11.28 -34.09
C CYS A 907 -30.58 -10.42 -35.29
N LYS A 908 -30.61 -11.00 -36.49
CA LYS A 908 -31.16 -10.35 -37.69
C LYS A 908 -32.68 -10.57 -37.84
N GLN A 909 -33.18 -11.73 -37.41
CA GLN A 909 -34.55 -12.19 -37.72
C GLN A 909 -35.57 -11.90 -36.62
N SER A 910 -35.15 -11.61 -35.38
CA SER A 910 -36.09 -11.24 -34.31
C SER A 910 -36.89 -9.99 -34.70
N SER A 911 -38.20 -10.13 -34.96
CA SER A 911 -39.09 -9.01 -35.26
C SER A 911 -39.26 -8.15 -34.00
N PHE A 912 -38.83 -6.89 -34.07
CA PHE A 912 -38.74 -5.98 -32.92
C PHE A 912 -40.03 -5.15 -32.80
N ASP A 913 -40.98 -5.61 -31.98
CA ASP A 913 -42.17 -4.82 -31.64
C ASP A 913 -41.91 -4.00 -30.36
N LEU A 914 -41.98 -2.67 -30.50
CA LEU A 914 -41.77 -1.68 -29.44
C LEU A 914 -42.99 -1.56 -28.49
N SER A 915 -44.10 -2.25 -28.78
CA SER A 915 -45.39 -2.06 -28.10
C SER A 915 -45.56 -2.85 -26.80
N TYR A 916 -44.85 -3.97 -26.63
CA TYR A 916 -44.90 -4.79 -25.42
C TYR A 916 -43.56 -4.71 -24.70
N GLY A 917 -43.50 -3.87 -23.67
CA GLY A 917 -42.32 -3.60 -22.82
C GLY A 917 -41.31 -4.75 -22.80
N MET A 918 -40.16 -4.49 -23.40
CA MET A 918 -39.09 -5.45 -23.60
C MET A 918 -38.75 -6.15 -22.27
N ARG A 919 -38.44 -7.45 -22.35
CA ARG A 919 -37.66 -8.21 -21.36
C ARG A 919 -36.68 -9.07 -22.13
N GLY A 920 -35.82 -8.43 -22.92
CA GLY A 920 -34.95 -9.09 -23.90
C GLY A 920 -33.49 -8.65 -23.83
N PRO A 921 -32.57 -9.42 -24.43
CA PRO A 921 -31.12 -9.16 -24.39
C PRO A 921 -30.71 -7.82 -25.03
N TYR A 922 -31.54 -7.26 -25.92
CA TYR A 922 -31.29 -5.99 -26.60
C TYR A 922 -31.57 -4.78 -25.71
N GLU A 923 -32.70 -4.80 -25.00
CA GLU A 923 -32.96 -3.84 -23.94
C GLU A 923 -31.84 -3.89 -22.91
N LEU A 924 -31.45 -5.12 -22.51
CA LEU A 924 -30.36 -5.31 -21.58
C LEU A 924 -29.06 -4.73 -22.13
N ALA A 925 -28.76 -4.93 -23.42
CA ALA A 925 -27.58 -4.37 -24.09
C ALA A 925 -27.59 -2.83 -24.12
N ILE A 926 -28.70 -2.19 -24.50
CA ILE A 926 -28.85 -0.73 -24.53
C ILE A 926 -28.69 -0.18 -23.12
N ARG A 927 -29.45 -0.74 -22.15
CA ARG A 927 -29.39 -0.34 -20.75
C ARG A 927 -27.96 -0.49 -20.21
N ASN A 928 -27.32 -1.63 -20.43
CA ASN A 928 -25.96 -1.87 -19.93
C ASN A 928 -24.94 -0.94 -20.57
N SER A 929 -25.06 -0.66 -21.88
CA SER A 929 -24.18 0.29 -22.58
C SER A 929 -24.28 1.71 -22.00
N ILE A 930 -25.48 2.15 -21.62
CA ILE A 930 -25.72 3.44 -20.96
C ILE A 930 -25.19 3.44 -19.53
N ILE A 931 -25.45 2.38 -18.75
CA ILE A 931 -24.97 2.29 -17.37
C ILE A 931 -23.43 2.20 -17.32
N ALA A 932 -22.81 1.58 -18.32
CA ALA A 932 -21.37 1.44 -18.46
C ALA A 932 -20.68 2.61 -19.18
N GLY A 933 -21.44 3.56 -19.75
CA GLY A 933 -20.89 4.76 -20.39
C GLY A 933 -20.39 4.60 -21.82
N TRP A 934 -20.78 3.53 -22.52
CA TRP A 934 -20.36 3.26 -23.90
C TRP A 934 -21.23 4.02 -24.91
N THR A 935 -21.01 5.33 -25.05
CA THR A 935 -21.78 6.21 -25.95
C THR A 935 -21.83 5.70 -27.39
N ASN A 936 -20.70 5.25 -27.93
CA ASN A 936 -20.59 4.71 -29.29
C ASN A 936 -21.39 3.42 -29.51
N VAL A 937 -21.45 2.56 -28.49
CA VAL A 937 -22.23 1.32 -28.51
C VAL A 937 -23.70 1.62 -28.35
N ALA A 938 -24.05 2.49 -27.40
CA ALA A 938 -25.42 2.95 -27.18
C ALA A 938 -25.97 3.60 -28.46
N ALA A 939 -25.22 4.51 -29.08
CA ALA A 939 -25.57 5.16 -30.34
C ALA A 939 -25.90 4.13 -31.42
N TYR A 940 -24.99 3.17 -31.66
CA TYR A 940 -25.19 2.15 -32.66
C TYR A 940 -26.43 1.29 -32.38
N LEU A 941 -26.64 0.86 -31.13
CA LEU A 941 -27.82 0.07 -30.76
C LEU A 941 -29.13 0.86 -30.92
N LEU A 942 -29.13 2.15 -30.59
CA LEU A 942 -30.29 3.03 -30.71
C LEU A 942 -30.63 3.34 -32.17
N GLU A 943 -29.64 3.65 -33.01
CA GLU A 943 -29.80 3.88 -34.46
C GLU A 943 -30.39 2.65 -35.15
N GLU A 944 -29.86 1.47 -34.84
CA GLU A 944 -30.27 0.20 -35.44
C GLU A 944 -31.65 -0.29 -35.00
N ARG A 945 -32.12 0.07 -33.79
CA ARG A 945 -33.29 -0.60 -33.16
C ARG A 945 -34.37 0.33 -32.60
N CYS A 946 -34.04 1.53 -32.12
CA CYS A 946 -35.03 2.43 -31.54
C CYS A 946 -35.70 3.34 -32.57
N LYS A 947 -35.18 3.43 -33.82
CA LYS A 947 -35.73 4.28 -34.91
C LYS A 947 -36.12 5.70 -34.45
N GLY A 948 -35.39 6.26 -33.47
CA GLY A 948 -35.64 7.59 -32.89
C GLY A 948 -36.52 7.66 -31.64
N ASN A 949 -37.12 6.57 -31.12
CA ASN A 949 -37.84 6.61 -29.83
C ASN A 949 -36.87 6.43 -28.65
N LEU A 950 -36.39 7.55 -28.09
CA LEU A 950 -35.40 7.60 -27.01
C LEU A 950 -36.01 7.63 -25.60
N ASN A 951 -37.34 7.78 -25.51
CA ASN A 951 -38.07 7.89 -24.24
C ASN A 951 -38.64 6.54 -23.79
N VAL A 952 -38.09 5.43 -24.30
CA VAL A 952 -38.51 4.09 -23.93
C VAL A 952 -38.24 3.80 -22.46
N HIS A 953 -39.19 3.14 -21.79
CA HIS A 953 -39.03 2.69 -20.41
C HIS A 953 -38.43 1.29 -20.37
N LEU A 954 -37.18 1.18 -19.93
CA LEU A 954 -36.49 -0.08 -19.69
C LEU A 954 -36.54 -0.40 -18.20
N GLY A 955 -37.22 -1.49 -17.82
CA GLY A 955 -37.47 -1.82 -16.42
C GLY A 955 -38.12 -0.69 -15.60
N GLY A 956 -39.01 0.10 -16.22
CA GLY A 956 -39.69 1.25 -15.59
C GLY A 956 -38.90 2.57 -15.60
N ARG A 957 -37.68 2.60 -16.17
CA ARG A 957 -36.82 3.79 -16.23
C ARG A 957 -36.58 4.25 -17.67
N THR A 958 -36.61 5.54 -17.91
CA THR A 958 -36.21 6.10 -19.21
C THR A 958 -34.69 6.05 -19.37
N LEU A 959 -34.22 6.10 -20.62
CA LEU A 959 -32.78 6.14 -20.91
C LEU A 959 -32.12 7.36 -20.26
N MET A 960 -32.76 8.52 -20.39
CA MET A 960 -32.34 9.78 -19.77
C MET A 960 -32.27 9.68 -18.25
N TYR A 961 -33.33 9.17 -17.60
CA TYR A 961 -33.33 8.94 -16.15
C TYR A 961 -32.17 8.03 -15.73
N THR A 962 -31.94 6.96 -16.49
CA THR A 962 -30.88 5.98 -16.17
C THR A 962 -29.51 6.65 -16.25
N ALA A 963 -29.22 7.41 -17.30
CA ALA A 963 -27.97 8.14 -17.45
C ALA A 963 -27.74 9.15 -16.30
N CYS A 964 -28.77 9.92 -15.92
CA CYS A 964 -28.69 10.86 -14.80
C CYS A 964 -28.48 10.16 -13.45
N TYR A 965 -29.12 9.01 -13.22
CA TYR A 965 -28.96 8.22 -11.98
C TYR A 965 -27.54 7.67 -11.80
N PHE A 966 -26.90 7.30 -12.92
CA PHE A 966 -25.52 6.82 -12.89
C PHE A 966 -24.48 7.95 -12.96
N GLY A 967 -24.90 9.17 -13.30
CA GLY A 967 -24.07 10.38 -13.30
C GLY A 967 -23.17 10.50 -14.53
N ASP A 968 -23.56 9.88 -15.65
CA ASP A 968 -22.74 9.81 -16.85
C ASP A 968 -22.98 11.03 -17.75
N LEU A 969 -22.20 12.10 -17.52
CA LEU A 969 -22.31 13.36 -18.26
C LEU A 969 -22.21 13.16 -19.78
N PRO A 970 -21.21 12.43 -20.34
CA PRO A 970 -21.13 12.17 -21.78
C PRO A 970 -22.37 11.49 -22.36
N VAL A 971 -22.95 10.51 -21.65
CA VAL A 971 -24.17 9.83 -22.12
C VAL A 971 -25.38 10.76 -22.05
N VAL A 972 -25.51 11.57 -21.00
CA VAL A 972 -26.60 12.57 -20.90
C VAL A 972 -26.50 13.58 -22.04
N GLU A 973 -25.31 14.14 -22.29
CA GLU A 973 -25.07 15.07 -23.40
C GLU A 973 -25.39 14.44 -24.76
N PHE A 974 -24.95 13.19 -24.97
CA PHE A 974 -25.27 12.44 -26.17
C PHE A 974 -26.80 12.25 -26.36
N LEU A 975 -27.51 11.84 -25.31
CA LEU A 975 -28.96 11.66 -25.37
C LEU A 975 -29.69 12.98 -25.66
N LEU A 976 -29.23 14.09 -25.09
CA LEU A 976 -29.76 15.43 -25.35
C LEU A 976 -29.53 15.85 -26.82
N HIS A 977 -28.34 15.61 -27.37
CA HIS A 977 -28.05 15.84 -28.79
C HIS A 977 -28.95 15.01 -29.71
N GLN A 978 -29.28 13.78 -29.30
CA GLN A 978 -30.23 12.92 -30.01
C GLN A 978 -31.70 13.32 -29.80
N LYS A 979 -31.99 14.42 -29.09
CA LYS A 979 -33.33 14.94 -28.76
C LYS A 979 -34.16 14.02 -27.84
N ALA A 980 -33.51 13.30 -26.94
CA ALA A 980 -34.21 12.61 -25.86
C ALA A 980 -34.87 13.63 -24.91
N ASP A 981 -36.07 13.32 -24.42
CA ASP A 981 -36.84 14.23 -23.58
C ASP A 981 -36.29 14.23 -22.14
N ALA A 982 -35.78 15.39 -21.71
CA ALA A 982 -35.28 15.61 -20.35
C ALA A 982 -36.39 15.63 -19.28
N CYS A 983 -37.65 15.76 -19.69
CA CYS A 983 -38.85 15.66 -18.85
C CYS A 983 -39.46 14.25 -18.84
N ALA A 984 -38.86 13.27 -19.52
CA ALA A 984 -39.43 11.93 -19.60
C ALA A 984 -39.44 11.25 -18.22
N TRP A 985 -40.63 11.15 -17.64
CA TRP A 985 -40.85 10.57 -16.31
C TRP A 985 -40.49 9.08 -16.26
N SER A 986 -40.20 8.58 -15.08
CA SER A 986 -39.87 7.19 -14.77
C SER A 986 -40.71 6.71 -13.60
N GLN A 987 -40.98 5.40 -13.56
CA GLN A 987 -41.65 4.71 -12.46
C GLN A 987 -40.72 4.50 -11.23
N ALA A 988 -39.51 5.05 -11.24
CA ALA A 988 -38.52 4.92 -10.16
C ALA A 988 -38.60 6.07 -9.14
N LYS A 989 -37.95 5.88 -7.97
CA LYS A 989 -37.82 6.92 -6.92
C LYS A 989 -37.22 8.18 -7.55
N TYR A 990 -37.78 9.36 -7.25
CA TYR A 990 -37.46 10.68 -7.85
C TYR A 990 -38.13 11.02 -9.19
N GLU A 991 -38.65 10.03 -9.93
CA GLU A 991 -39.51 10.16 -11.12
C GLU A 991 -38.94 10.89 -12.35
N TYR A 992 -38.22 12.01 -12.22
CA TYR A 992 -37.70 12.77 -13.36
C TYR A 992 -36.17 12.92 -13.33
N PRO A 993 -35.50 13.07 -14.49
CA PRO A 993 -34.04 13.23 -14.57
C PRO A 993 -33.47 14.35 -13.69
N LEU A 994 -34.08 15.54 -13.67
CA LEU A 994 -33.62 16.65 -12.83
C LEU A 994 -33.74 16.33 -11.32
N HIS A 995 -34.85 15.73 -10.88
CA HIS A 995 -35.01 15.34 -9.48
C HIS A 995 -33.97 14.32 -9.03
N VAL A 996 -33.57 13.40 -9.91
CA VAL A 996 -32.46 12.48 -9.63
C VAL A 996 -31.15 13.24 -9.45
N ALA A 997 -30.83 14.18 -10.35
CA ALA A 997 -29.61 14.99 -10.23
C ALA A 997 -29.57 15.78 -8.91
N ILE A 998 -30.71 16.34 -8.49
CA ILE A 998 -30.88 17.02 -7.20
C ILE A 998 -30.70 16.06 -6.03
N ALA A 999 -31.36 14.89 -6.06
CA ALA A 999 -31.21 13.86 -5.02
C ALA A 999 -29.75 13.43 -4.83
N LEU A 1000 -28.97 13.37 -5.92
CA LEU A 1000 -27.56 13.01 -5.90
C LEU A 1000 -26.63 14.18 -5.54
N GLY A 1001 -27.13 15.42 -5.51
CA GLY A 1001 -26.31 16.62 -5.35
C GLY A 1001 -25.34 16.86 -6.52
N ALA A 1002 -25.65 16.33 -7.71
CA ALA A 1002 -24.77 16.37 -8.87
C ALA A 1002 -24.90 17.70 -9.62
N THR A 1003 -24.15 18.72 -9.20
CA THR A 1003 -24.27 20.09 -9.74
C THR A 1003 -23.94 20.20 -11.23
N ASP A 1004 -23.00 19.38 -11.74
CA ASP A 1004 -22.70 19.32 -13.17
C ASP A 1004 -23.88 18.78 -14.01
N LEU A 1005 -24.62 17.80 -13.50
CA LEU A 1005 -25.82 17.27 -14.18
C LEU A 1005 -26.96 18.27 -14.15
N VAL A 1006 -27.17 18.94 -13.02
CA VAL A 1006 -28.17 20.02 -12.90
C VAL A 1006 -27.84 21.12 -13.91
N LYS A 1007 -26.57 21.54 -13.98
CA LYS A 1007 -26.12 22.53 -14.95
C LYS A 1007 -26.30 22.07 -16.38
N LEU A 1008 -25.93 20.83 -16.72
CA LEU A 1008 -26.06 20.30 -18.08
C LEU A 1008 -27.53 20.26 -18.54
N LEU A 1009 -28.43 19.76 -17.69
CA LEU A 1009 -29.87 19.69 -17.99
C LEU A 1009 -30.51 21.08 -18.14
N LEU A 1010 -30.09 22.06 -17.33
CA LEU A 1010 -30.67 23.41 -17.34
C LEU A 1010 -29.95 24.39 -18.29
N SER A 1011 -28.76 24.07 -18.78
CA SER A 1011 -28.02 24.92 -19.73
C SER A 1011 -28.15 24.47 -21.18
N SER A 1012 -28.63 23.25 -21.43
CA SER A 1012 -28.80 22.74 -22.80
C SER A 1012 -29.91 23.48 -23.55
N ASN A 1013 -29.61 23.94 -24.76
CA ASN A 1013 -30.58 24.56 -25.66
C ASN A 1013 -31.62 23.56 -26.22
N SER A 1014 -31.35 22.25 -26.10
CA SER A 1014 -32.26 21.20 -26.55
C SER A 1014 -33.36 20.87 -25.52
N VAL A 1015 -33.36 21.54 -24.37
CA VAL A 1015 -34.24 21.25 -23.23
C VAL A 1015 -35.19 22.40 -22.98
N ASP A 1016 -36.48 22.10 -22.84
CA ASP A 1016 -37.45 23.06 -22.31
C ASP A 1016 -37.24 23.22 -20.79
N LYS A 1017 -36.43 24.21 -20.43
CA LYS A 1017 -36.07 24.50 -19.03
C LYS A 1017 -37.29 24.74 -18.15
N LYS A 1018 -38.31 25.42 -18.70
CA LYS A 1018 -39.55 25.72 -17.98
C LYS A 1018 -40.29 24.42 -17.68
N ALA A 1019 -40.45 23.54 -18.67
CA ALA A 1019 -41.09 22.24 -18.48
C ALA A 1019 -40.36 21.37 -17.44
N VAL A 1020 -39.01 21.32 -17.47
CA VAL A 1020 -38.22 20.52 -16.53
C VAL A 1020 -38.35 21.03 -15.09
N LEU A 1021 -38.30 22.35 -14.89
CA LEU A 1021 -38.41 22.96 -13.56
C LEU A 1021 -39.84 22.87 -12.99
N MET A 1022 -40.84 22.91 -13.87
CA MET A 1022 -42.27 22.81 -13.55
C MET A 1022 -42.76 21.37 -13.36
N ALA A 1023 -41.93 20.37 -13.66
CA ALA A 1023 -42.31 18.97 -13.56
C ALA A 1023 -42.71 18.61 -12.11
N ARG A 1024 -43.99 18.34 -11.89
CA ARG A 1024 -44.53 17.97 -10.58
C ARG A 1024 -44.39 16.48 -10.33
N ARG A 1025 -43.90 16.14 -9.14
CA ARG A 1025 -43.81 14.75 -8.69
C ARG A 1025 -45.20 14.15 -8.50
N ARG A 1026 -45.39 12.89 -8.88
CA ARG A 1026 -46.66 12.15 -8.70
C ARG A 1026 -46.92 11.81 -7.24
N ASN A 1027 -45.85 11.57 -6.47
CA ASN A 1027 -45.94 11.43 -5.02
C ASN A 1027 -45.59 12.76 -4.33
N GLY A 1028 -46.61 13.53 -3.97
CA GLY A 1028 -46.50 14.74 -3.16
C GLY A 1028 -46.48 16.05 -3.93
N GLY A 1029 -46.56 16.04 -5.27
CA GLY A 1029 -46.84 17.24 -6.07
C GLY A 1029 -45.72 18.27 -6.20
N GLY A 1030 -44.67 18.18 -5.40
CA GLY A 1030 -43.58 19.17 -5.37
C GLY A 1030 -42.77 19.23 -6.66
N THR A 1031 -42.24 20.42 -6.95
CA THR A 1031 -41.32 20.73 -8.07
C THR A 1031 -39.85 20.48 -7.68
N ALA A 1032 -38.92 20.78 -8.60
CA ALA A 1032 -37.48 20.70 -8.36
C ALA A 1032 -37.02 21.47 -7.11
N LEU A 1033 -37.57 22.68 -6.86
CA LEU A 1033 -37.23 23.50 -5.68
C LEU A 1033 -37.73 22.87 -4.38
N HIS A 1034 -38.99 22.41 -4.32
CA HIS A 1034 -39.52 21.68 -3.16
C HIS A 1034 -38.63 20.47 -2.83
N PHE A 1035 -38.20 19.76 -3.87
CA PHE A 1035 -37.38 18.58 -3.71
C PHE A 1035 -35.93 18.89 -3.30
N ALA A 1036 -35.36 20.01 -3.76
CA ALA A 1036 -34.06 20.49 -3.30
C ALA A 1036 -34.08 20.80 -1.80
N VAL A 1037 -35.14 21.47 -1.32
CA VAL A 1037 -35.38 21.75 0.11
C VAL A 1037 -35.51 20.45 0.93
N GLN A 1038 -36.29 19.48 0.47
CA GLN A 1038 -36.48 18.18 1.15
C GLN A 1038 -35.32 17.20 1.02
N SER A 1039 -34.33 17.50 0.19
CA SER A 1039 -33.22 16.58 -0.05
C SER A 1039 -32.45 16.30 1.26
N ARG A 1040 -32.02 15.04 1.44
CA ARG A 1040 -31.21 14.60 2.61
C ARG A 1040 -29.73 14.97 2.48
N GLN A 1041 -29.40 15.91 1.60
CA GLN A 1041 -28.03 16.36 1.35
C GLN A 1041 -27.57 17.30 2.49
N PRO A 1042 -26.26 17.37 2.79
CA PRO A 1042 -25.70 18.36 3.70
C PRO A 1042 -26.10 19.78 3.30
N GLN A 1043 -26.30 20.67 4.28
CA GLN A 1043 -26.83 22.03 4.05
C GLN A 1043 -26.02 22.83 3.01
N ALA A 1044 -24.68 22.73 3.04
CA ALA A 1044 -23.81 23.39 2.07
C ALA A 1044 -24.07 22.93 0.62
N LYS A 1045 -24.32 21.62 0.41
CA LYS A 1045 -24.59 21.08 -0.93
C LYS A 1045 -26.00 21.41 -1.39
N LYS A 1046 -26.96 21.41 -0.45
CA LYS A 1046 -28.33 21.87 -0.71
C LYS A 1046 -28.35 23.31 -1.21
N LEU A 1047 -27.57 24.19 -0.56
CA LEU A 1047 -27.41 25.59 -0.95
C LEU A 1047 -26.78 25.74 -2.33
N GLU A 1048 -25.71 24.99 -2.63
CA GLU A 1048 -25.05 25.01 -3.95
C GLU A 1048 -26.01 24.60 -5.08
N VAL A 1049 -26.81 23.54 -4.87
CA VAL A 1049 -27.81 23.07 -5.84
C VAL A 1049 -28.94 24.09 -6.01
N LEU A 1050 -29.43 24.68 -4.91
CA LEU A 1050 -30.47 25.71 -4.95
C LEU A 1050 -30.01 26.94 -5.72
N ARG A 1051 -28.83 27.48 -5.39
CA ARG A 1051 -28.19 28.59 -6.13
C ARG A 1051 -28.08 28.31 -7.61
N MET A 1052 -27.69 27.09 -7.97
CA MET A 1052 -27.57 26.69 -9.37
C MET A 1052 -28.92 26.64 -10.09
N ILE A 1053 -29.96 26.10 -9.45
CA ILE A 1053 -31.32 26.03 -10.01
C ILE A 1053 -31.88 27.44 -10.19
N ILE A 1054 -31.76 28.28 -9.15
CA ILE A 1054 -32.21 29.67 -9.13
C ILE A 1054 -31.54 30.45 -10.27
N LYS A 1055 -30.21 30.42 -10.33
CA LYS A 1055 -29.43 31.13 -11.35
C LYS A 1055 -29.75 30.71 -12.79
N LEU A 1056 -30.17 29.47 -13.01
CA LEU A 1056 -30.45 28.91 -14.33
C LEU A 1056 -31.95 28.86 -14.66
N ALA A 1057 -32.81 29.28 -13.72
CA ALA A 1057 -34.24 29.37 -13.95
C ALA A 1057 -34.55 30.50 -14.95
N PRO A 1058 -35.49 30.31 -15.88
CA PRO A 1058 -35.93 31.40 -16.73
C PRO A 1058 -36.71 32.44 -15.90
N HIS A 1059 -36.46 33.73 -16.16
CA HIS A 1059 -37.16 34.85 -15.51
C HIS A 1059 -38.70 34.70 -15.65
N GLY A 1060 -39.44 35.05 -14.59
CA GLY A 1060 -40.91 34.96 -14.57
C GLY A 1060 -41.46 33.53 -14.48
N ALA A 1061 -40.62 32.53 -14.20
CA ALA A 1061 -41.07 31.15 -14.00
C ALA A 1061 -41.87 30.96 -12.70
N ASN A 1062 -41.89 31.92 -11.78
CA ASN A 1062 -42.73 31.90 -10.57
C ASN A 1062 -42.63 30.59 -9.76
N LEU A 1063 -41.45 29.95 -9.75
CA LEU A 1063 -41.26 28.60 -9.21
C LEU A 1063 -41.48 28.52 -7.70
N LEU A 1064 -41.31 29.65 -7.00
CA LEU A 1064 -41.55 29.81 -5.56
C LEU A 1064 -43.03 29.89 -5.18
N LYS A 1065 -43.92 30.29 -6.11
CA LYS A 1065 -45.36 30.42 -5.87
C LYS A 1065 -46.13 29.10 -6.05
N LEU A 1066 -45.48 28.09 -6.63
CA LEU A 1066 -46.08 26.78 -6.86
C LEU A 1066 -46.23 26.01 -5.55
N THR A 1067 -47.34 25.31 -5.38
CA THR A 1067 -47.60 24.49 -4.20
C THR A 1067 -47.47 23.00 -4.48
N ASP A 1068 -46.98 22.27 -3.49
CA ASP A 1068 -47.01 20.81 -3.44
C ASP A 1068 -48.44 20.28 -3.15
N ASP A 1069 -48.63 18.97 -3.09
CA ASP A 1069 -49.96 18.38 -2.83
C ASP A 1069 -50.48 18.67 -1.40
N ALA A 1070 -49.60 19.11 -0.50
CA ALA A 1070 -49.95 19.55 0.85
C ALA A 1070 -50.24 21.07 0.91
N GLY A 1071 -50.21 21.77 -0.23
CA GLY A 1071 -50.48 23.19 -0.33
C GLY A 1071 -49.31 24.08 0.12
N LYS A 1072 -48.10 23.52 0.31
CA LYS A 1072 -46.92 24.27 0.75
C LYS A 1072 -46.12 24.75 -0.46
N THR A 1073 -45.62 25.99 -0.42
CA THR A 1073 -44.60 26.52 -1.35
C THR A 1073 -43.20 26.04 -0.96
N PRO A 1074 -42.15 26.19 -1.79
CA PRO A 1074 -40.78 25.84 -1.40
C PRO A 1074 -40.32 26.56 -0.12
N ILE A 1075 -40.67 27.84 0.02
CA ILE A 1075 -40.38 28.65 1.23
C ILE A 1075 -41.20 28.16 2.42
N GLY A 1076 -42.51 27.95 2.25
CA GLY A 1076 -43.37 27.41 3.31
C GLY A 1076 -42.95 26.02 3.77
N LEU A 1077 -42.35 25.23 2.88
CA LEU A 1077 -41.77 23.93 3.18
C LEU A 1077 -40.42 24.07 3.91
N ALA A 1078 -39.56 25.00 3.49
CA ALA A 1078 -38.30 25.28 4.16
C ALA A 1078 -38.51 25.75 5.61
N ARG A 1079 -39.48 26.65 5.86
CA ARG A 1079 -39.87 27.10 7.22
C ARG A 1079 -40.42 25.98 8.11
N PHE A 1080 -40.93 24.91 7.51
CA PHE A 1080 -41.48 23.76 8.25
C PHE A 1080 -40.43 22.67 8.51
N ASP A 1081 -39.56 22.41 7.54
CA ASP A 1081 -38.58 21.30 7.58
C ASP A 1081 -37.19 21.72 8.10
N LEU A 1082 -36.87 23.02 8.14
CA LEU A 1082 -35.55 23.55 8.51
C LEU A 1082 -35.67 24.57 9.66
N ASP A 1083 -34.57 24.77 10.39
CA ASP A 1083 -34.48 25.79 11.45
C ASP A 1083 -34.62 27.21 10.87
N GLU A 1084 -35.16 28.16 11.66
CA GLU A 1084 -35.36 29.56 11.24
C GLU A 1084 -34.06 30.25 10.78
N ASP A 1085 -32.92 29.89 11.37
CA ASP A 1085 -31.58 30.42 11.00
C ASP A 1085 -30.92 29.68 9.82
N SER A 1086 -31.68 28.89 9.06
CA SER A 1086 -31.14 28.11 7.94
C SER A 1086 -30.78 29.02 6.77
N LYS A 1087 -29.50 29.02 6.36
CA LYS A 1087 -29.02 29.69 5.13
C LYS A 1087 -29.76 29.28 3.85
N VAL A 1088 -30.44 28.14 3.86
CA VAL A 1088 -31.28 27.69 2.74
C VAL A 1088 -32.59 28.47 2.68
N LEU A 1089 -33.14 28.85 3.84
CA LEU A 1089 -34.33 29.67 3.92
C LEU A 1089 -34.00 31.11 3.49
N GLU A 1090 -32.90 31.67 4.03
CA GLU A 1090 -32.37 32.99 3.66
C GLU A 1090 -32.22 33.14 2.13
N GLU A 1091 -31.55 32.17 1.47
CA GLU A 1091 -31.36 32.20 0.01
C GLU A 1091 -32.67 32.14 -0.80
N LEU A 1092 -33.70 31.45 -0.29
CA LEU A 1092 -34.99 31.36 -0.97
C LEU A 1092 -35.81 32.64 -0.79
N GLU A 1093 -35.67 33.31 0.36
CA GLU A 1093 -36.29 34.60 0.64
C GLU A 1093 -35.61 35.72 -0.17
N ASP A 1094 -34.27 35.73 -0.23
CA ASP A 1094 -33.51 36.65 -1.09
C ASP A 1094 -33.92 36.54 -2.57
N PHE A 1095 -34.11 35.31 -3.07
CA PHE A 1095 -34.57 35.09 -4.44
C PHE A 1095 -36.03 35.52 -4.67
N GLU A 1096 -36.90 35.43 -3.67
CA GLU A 1096 -38.29 35.92 -3.76
C GLU A 1096 -38.32 37.45 -3.91
N ASP A 1097 -37.45 38.14 -3.17
CA ASP A 1097 -37.31 39.60 -3.23
C ASP A 1097 -36.71 40.07 -4.57
N GLU A 1098 -35.74 39.33 -5.13
CA GLU A 1098 -35.18 39.60 -6.47
C GLU A 1098 -36.23 39.43 -7.60
N ASP A 1099 -36.95 38.29 -7.64
CA ASP A 1099 -37.97 37.99 -8.68
C ASP A 1099 -39.17 38.97 -8.59
N ALA A 1100 -39.50 39.48 -7.39
CA ALA A 1100 -40.54 40.48 -7.17
C ALA A 1100 -40.13 41.91 -7.62
N SER A 1101 -38.83 42.25 -7.53
CA SER A 1101 -38.31 43.56 -7.92
C SER A 1101 -38.22 43.75 -9.44
N GLU A 1102 -38.03 42.66 -10.21
CA GLU A 1102 -37.97 42.71 -11.67
C GLU A 1102 -39.37 42.73 -12.32
N ASP A 1103 -40.38 42.05 -11.73
CA ASP A 1103 -41.79 42.07 -12.18
C ASP A 1103 -42.41 43.49 -12.13
N GLU A 1104 -41.89 44.39 -11.27
CA GLU A 1104 -42.29 45.82 -11.24
C GLU A 1104 -41.56 46.70 -12.27
N SER A 1105 -40.52 46.18 -12.94
CA SER A 1105 -39.74 46.90 -13.97
C SER A 1105 -40.11 46.54 -15.41
N GLY A 1106 -41.03 45.58 -15.61
CA GLY A 1106 -41.43 45.03 -16.91
C GLY A 1106 -42.30 45.94 -17.81
N ASP A 1107 -42.31 47.25 -17.57
CA ASP A 1107 -43.10 48.21 -18.34
C ASP A 1107 -42.24 49.39 -18.81
N GLU A 1108 -41.08 49.13 -19.43
CA GLU A 1108 -40.42 50.11 -20.31
C GLU A 1108 -39.42 49.45 -21.30
N SER A 1109 -39.84 49.41 -22.57
CA SER A 1109 -39.06 49.34 -23.83
C SER A 1109 -37.78 48.49 -23.92
N ASP A 1110 -37.80 47.48 -24.79
CA ASP A 1110 -36.59 47.16 -25.58
C ASP A 1110 -36.95 46.83 -27.03
N THR A 1111 -36.83 47.87 -27.86
CA THR A 1111 -36.66 47.81 -29.30
C THR A 1111 -35.28 47.24 -29.63
N TRP A 1112 -35.20 46.00 -30.11
CA TRP A 1112 -34.08 45.53 -30.92
C TRP A 1112 -34.59 44.78 -32.16
N GLY A 1113 -34.80 45.57 -33.23
CA GLY A 1113 -34.42 45.23 -34.61
C GLY A 1113 -35.08 44.04 -35.28
N GLU A 1114 -36.20 44.31 -35.96
CA GLU A 1114 -36.45 43.68 -37.26
C GLU A 1114 -35.38 44.14 -38.26
N HIS A 1115 -34.57 43.22 -38.76
CA HIS A 1115 -34.11 43.29 -40.15
C HIS A 1115 -34.19 41.90 -40.80
N SER A 1116 -35.13 41.83 -41.73
CA SER A 1116 -35.37 40.84 -42.76
C SER A 1116 -34.23 40.71 -43.76
N ASP A 1117 -34.07 39.48 -44.25
CA ASP A 1117 -33.74 39.08 -45.63
C ASP A 1117 -32.46 39.58 -46.34
N GLY A 1118 -31.77 38.62 -46.97
CA GLY A 1118 -31.31 38.80 -48.35
C GLY A 1118 -29.81 38.65 -48.63
N ASP A 1119 -29.46 37.43 -49.05
CA ASP A 1119 -28.68 37.08 -50.27
C ASP A 1119 -27.16 37.33 -50.44
N GLU A 1120 -26.52 36.18 -50.71
CA GLU A 1120 -25.56 35.84 -51.79
C GLU A 1120 -24.16 36.48 -51.87
N ALA A 1121 -23.13 35.64 -51.71
CA ALA A 1121 -22.41 35.00 -52.84
C ALA A 1121 -21.55 33.81 -52.37
#